data_AF-A0A1V6PA01-F1
#
_entry.id   AF-A0A1V6PA01-F1
#
_cell.length_a   1.000
_cell.length_b   1.000
_cell.length_c   1.000
_cell.angle_alpha   90.00
_cell.angle_beta   90.00
_cell.angle_gamma   90.00
#
_symmetry.space_group_name_H-M   'P 1'
#
loop_
_entity.id
_entity.type
_entity.pdbx_description
1 polymer ?
#
loop_
_entity_poly.entity_id
_entity_poly.type
_entity_poly.pdbx_seq_one_letter_code
_entity_poly.pdbx_strand_id
1 'polypeptide(L)'
;MTSTLPIVEAGQRVKTRSSFIRPVQMGLFARVTSYPPMGQTTCLQRAQKALRSEDDAVNFTVVIESSTAFPVQSWEVQIWHNITSSEWTALPLSTVDPSHAQLLTGNQVEYNFHRHVFSERLVLPATACHAQFTVRFRTSPDIEWQWANQQHPVSDGELIFSSRSSHLEKVASSEVCSLDAKGELARYIDNLSSGVQIEARKSEAPGSLLWAITGNVDSAKEGISGITRLTLGTPSSVIKYFALVRIWCPWLGPRHGRDKFCLMEDAILCSFLRDDGVHFVMLAVSGVNDVLTVFQSGDDGEVKVKARNDDDAASNFYVLAAAAEDFEIAMSALIYESRKAVRPFAEPTAESDDQTAPSPLGDDIVMVEKDPQAQWLTEWVDGLTYCTWNGLGQDLTEEKILDALNVLKAQGINIVNLIIDDNWQTLDNEGESMFKRRWKKFDADAKAFPRGLKQTVDRIRRANPNIQHVAVWHALLGYWGGICPDGDLAQRYQTKEVKVKDPSADGPIAQNIPNGKILAIDPEAVQEFYDDFYSYLSSAGVDSVKTDAQFYIDLLDDPEDRKRFMTSYQDAWSIAALKHFTTKSISCGSMIPQIIFHSQVPTNKPTIPVRNSDDFFPEIPASHPWHVFCNAHNALLTRYLNVLPDWDMFQTSHPYASFHAAARCVSGGPVYITDEPGKHDLKVLDQMTAPTVTGSTVILRPSVIGRAIDIYHDFNEKHILRVGSYTGWAKTGSGILGLFNISSTEASCMVSLMDFPGIHEGSDSQYVVRSHTSGKVTSPMRPSHGHSLVSVILEEKGWDILAAYPTRAFTRRSRSNASGDSLTHVAVLGLLGKMTGAAAVVSSDIFVVENGRLRFDISLKALGTLGIYFSDLRDREIATDFMVLILGLPIPQKTVWKESDGATVLAIDLLAAWKDMKLDSGWSNEVFVQVFVSL
;
A
#
# COMPACT_ATOMS: atom_id res chain seq x y z
N MET A 1 -36.35 -47.10 3.27
CA MET A 1 -37.57 -47.72 2.69
C MET A 1 -38.03 -46.86 1.53
N THR A 2 -38.06 -47.48 0.34
CA THR A 2 -38.93 -47.23 -0.85
C THR A 2 -39.07 -45.79 -1.38
N SER A 3 -38.45 -45.35 -2.49
CA SER A 3 -38.45 -45.82 -3.90
C SER A 3 -39.82 -45.84 -4.57
N THR A 4 -40.04 -44.90 -5.51
CA THR A 4 -40.92 -45.07 -6.69
C THR A 4 -40.35 -44.28 -7.87
N LEU A 5 -39.73 -45.00 -8.81
CA LEU A 5 -39.47 -44.59 -10.19
C LEU A 5 -40.78 -44.66 -11.01
N PRO A 6 -40.83 -44.00 -12.19
CA PRO A 6 -41.52 -44.57 -13.32
C PRO A 6 -40.56 -44.81 -14.51
N ILE A 7 -40.43 -46.10 -14.83
CA ILE A 7 -40.50 -46.75 -16.16
C ILE A 7 -39.78 -46.06 -17.33
N VAL A 8 -38.70 -46.71 -17.77
CA VAL A 8 -38.04 -46.52 -19.07
C VAL A 8 -38.80 -47.30 -20.15
N GLU A 9 -39.21 -46.63 -21.22
CA GLU A 9 -39.54 -47.28 -22.49
C GLU A 9 -38.32 -47.22 -23.43
N ALA A 10 -37.92 -48.39 -23.91
CA ALA A 10 -36.79 -48.57 -24.78
C ALA A 10 -37.16 -48.30 -26.25
N GLY A 11 -36.34 -47.49 -26.93
CA GLY A 11 -36.15 -47.60 -28.37
C GLY A 11 -36.66 -46.43 -29.21
N GLN A 12 -35.93 -45.32 -29.23
CA GLN A 12 -35.82 -44.50 -30.44
C GLN A 12 -34.37 -43.98 -30.59
N ARG A 13 -33.79 -44.28 -31.76
CA ARG A 13 -32.47 -43.83 -32.22
C ARG A 13 -32.24 -42.34 -31.90
N VAL A 14 -31.29 -42.04 -31.02
CA VAL A 14 -30.75 -40.69 -30.89
C VAL A 14 -29.94 -40.39 -32.14
N LYS A 15 -30.60 -39.78 -33.14
CA LYS A 15 -29.92 -38.93 -34.11
C LYS A 15 -29.16 -37.88 -33.31
N THR A 16 -27.87 -37.76 -33.56
CA THR A 16 -27.02 -36.62 -33.17
C THR A 16 -27.74 -35.32 -33.54
N ARG A 17 -28.46 -34.73 -32.58
CA ARG A 17 -28.92 -33.35 -32.66
C ARG A 17 -27.69 -32.50 -32.39
N SER A 18 -27.04 -32.01 -33.44
CA SER A 18 -26.30 -30.77 -33.36
C SER A 18 -27.25 -29.71 -32.81
N SER A 19 -27.05 -29.27 -31.57
CA SER A 19 -27.78 -28.11 -31.06
C SER A 19 -27.36 -26.91 -31.92
N PHE A 20 -28.23 -26.50 -32.84
CA PHE A 20 -28.15 -25.18 -33.45
C PHE A 20 -28.42 -24.16 -32.34
N ILE A 21 -27.36 -23.76 -31.64
CA ILE A 21 -27.40 -22.64 -30.71
C ILE A 21 -27.42 -21.38 -31.58
N ARG A 22 -28.43 -20.53 -31.40
CA ARG A 22 -28.56 -19.31 -32.20
C ARG A 22 -27.40 -18.35 -31.86
N PRO A 23 -26.83 -17.60 -32.81
CA PRO A 23 -25.78 -16.61 -32.52
C PRO A 23 -26.13 -15.63 -31.39
N VAL A 24 -27.42 -15.29 -31.25
CA VAL A 24 -27.97 -14.47 -30.16
C VAL A 24 -27.76 -15.10 -28.77
N GLN A 25 -27.87 -16.42 -28.65
CA GLN A 25 -27.59 -17.15 -27.39
C GLN A 25 -26.10 -17.24 -27.08
N MET A 26 -25.23 -17.07 -28.07
CA MET A 26 -23.77 -17.17 -27.91
C MET A 26 -23.15 -15.86 -27.42
N GLY A 27 -23.74 -14.72 -27.77
CA GLY A 27 -23.37 -13.41 -27.20
C GLY A 27 -23.57 -13.29 -25.68
N LEU A 28 -24.53 -14.04 -25.12
CA LEU A 28 -24.78 -14.09 -23.66
C LEU A 28 -23.64 -14.73 -22.86
N PHE A 29 -22.72 -15.45 -23.51
CA PHE A 29 -21.57 -16.12 -22.88
C PHE A 29 -20.23 -15.49 -23.28
N ALA A 30 -20.26 -14.30 -23.89
CA ALA A 30 -19.05 -13.55 -24.20
C ALA A 30 -18.64 -12.71 -22.97
N ARG A 31 -17.35 -12.74 -22.61
CA ARG A 31 -16.79 -11.80 -21.65
C ARG A 31 -16.35 -10.54 -22.38
N VAL A 32 -16.71 -9.38 -21.83
CA VAL A 32 -16.36 -8.07 -22.39
C VAL A 32 -15.55 -7.28 -21.37
N THR A 33 -14.34 -6.92 -21.75
CA THR A 33 -13.45 -6.05 -20.96
C THR A 33 -13.12 -4.81 -21.79
N SER A 34 -13.10 -3.63 -21.19
CA SER A 34 -12.74 -2.39 -21.88
C SER A 34 -11.63 -1.61 -21.17
N TYR A 35 -10.91 -0.80 -21.94
CA TYR A 35 -10.09 0.31 -21.47
C TYR A 35 -10.50 1.57 -22.25
N PRO A 36 -10.76 2.72 -21.59
CA PRO A 36 -11.01 2.85 -20.16
C PRO A 36 -12.08 1.87 -19.64
N PRO A 37 -12.02 1.49 -18.34
CA PRO A 37 -12.92 0.48 -17.78
C PRO A 37 -14.39 0.95 -17.73
N MET A 38 -15.31 0.05 -18.08
CA MET A 38 -16.74 0.22 -17.76
C MET A 38 -16.96 0.09 -16.24
N GLY A 39 -18.01 0.74 -15.75
CA GLY A 39 -18.39 0.71 -14.34
C GLY A 39 -17.46 1.48 -13.39
N GLN A 40 -16.48 2.20 -13.94
CA GLN A 40 -15.47 2.94 -13.21
C GLN A 40 -15.34 4.36 -13.75
N THR A 41 -14.81 5.24 -12.91
CA THR A 41 -14.48 6.63 -13.28
C THR A 41 -13.00 6.71 -13.63
N THR A 42 -12.69 7.14 -14.86
CA THR A 42 -11.32 7.34 -15.33
C THR A 42 -11.04 8.83 -15.47
N CYS A 43 -10.08 9.33 -14.68
CA CYS A 43 -9.55 10.68 -14.80
C CYS A 43 -8.41 10.68 -15.82
N LEU A 44 -8.62 11.29 -16.98
CA LEU A 44 -7.58 11.43 -18.00
C LEU A 44 -6.85 12.74 -17.77
N GLN A 45 -5.55 12.67 -17.51
CA GLN A 45 -4.69 13.86 -17.51
C GLN A 45 -4.37 14.24 -18.96
N ARG A 46 -4.57 15.52 -19.30
CA ARG A 46 -4.14 16.02 -20.61
C ARG A 46 -2.64 16.27 -20.58
N ALA A 47 -1.92 15.77 -21.58
CA ALA A 47 -0.50 16.05 -21.72
C ALA A 47 -0.26 17.57 -21.82
N GLN A 48 0.54 18.14 -20.91
CA GLN A 48 0.95 19.55 -20.88
C GLN A 48 1.65 20.04 -22.18
N LYS A 49 1.97 19.12 -23.11
CA LYS A 49 2.59 19.40 -24.42
C LYS A 49 1.66 19.22 -25.62
N ALA A 50 0.38 18.90 -25.46
CA ALA A 50 -0.58 18.84 -26.57
C ALA A 50 -0.98 20.24 -27.06
N LEU A 51 0.02 21.02 -27.52
CA LEU A 51 -0.14 22.26 -28.27
C LEU A 51 -0.77 22.01 -29.67
N ARG A 52 -1.00 20.74 -30.05
CA ARG A 52 -1.70 20.33 -31.28
C ARG A 52 -2.99 19.57 -30.91
N SER A 53 -4.11 19.96 -31.52
CA SER A 53 -5.44 19.45 -31.14
C SER A 53 -5.68 17.97 -31.42
N GLU A 54 -4.87 17.37 -32.30
CA GLU A 54 -5.03 15.98 -32.74
C GLU A 54 -4.39 14.96 -31.78
N ASP A 55 -3.43 15.40 -30.96
CA ASP A 55 -2.70 14.53 -30.03
C ASP A 55 -3.44 14.27 -28.71
N ASP A 56 -4.46 15.08 -28.41
CA ASP A 56 -5.29 15.03 -27.21
C ASP A 56 -6.51 14.13 -27.43
N ALA A 57 -6.32 12.83 -27.23
CA ALA A 57 -7.31 11.81 -27.54
C ALA A 57 -7.27 10.66 -26.53
N VAL A 58 -8.42 10.02 -26.34
CA VAL A 58 -8.54 8.76 -25.59
C VAL A 58 -8.54 7.59 -26.56
N ASN A 59 -7.80 6.54 -26.22
CA ASN A 59 -7.85 5.28 -26.96
C ASN A 59 -8.81 4.33 -26.24
N PHE A 60 -9.88 3.94 -26.93
CA PHE A 60 -10.74 2.87 -26.48
C PHE A 60 -10.23 1.55 -26.99
N THR A 61 -10.11 0.57 -26.10
CA THR A 61 -9.79 -0.81 -26.43
C THR A 61 -10.82 -1.73 -25.79
N VAL A 62 -11.40 -2.64 -26.57
CA VAL A 62 -12.35 -3.64 -26.09
C VAL A 62 -11.86 -5.03 -26.44
N VAL A 63 -11.91 -5.92 -25.46
CA VAL A 63 -11.60 -7.34 -25.61
C VAL A 63 -12.90 -8.11 -25.44
N ILE A 64 -13.23 -8.93 -26.45
CA ILE A 64 -14.34 -9.89 -26.39
C ILE A 64 -13.76 -11.29 -26.39
N GLU A 65 -14.15 -12.08 -25.40
CA GLU A 65 -13.72 -13.46 -25.22
C GLU A 65 -14.93 -14.40 -25.24
N SER A 66 -14.96 -15.30 -26.23
CA SER A 66 -16.05 -16.28 -26.39
C SER A 66 -15.51 -17.69 -26.22
N SER A 67 -16.28 -18.59 -25.58
CA SER A 67 -15.79 -19.94 -25.28
C SER A 67 -15.47 -20.74 -26.56
N THR A 68 -14.39 -21.51 -26.57
CA THR A 68 -14.02 -22.43 -27.66
C THR A 68 -14.98 -23.62 -27.80
N ALA A 69 -15.89 -23.81 -26.85
CA ALA A 69 -17.04 -24.71 -27.00
C ALA A 69 -17.98 -24.27 -28.14
N PHE A 70 -17.85 -23.03 -28.60
CA PHE A 70 -18.59 -22.41 -29.68
C PHE A 70 -17.70 -22.17 -30.91
N PRO A 71 -18.25 -22.19 -32.14
CA PRO A 71 -17.50 -21.80 -33.33
C PRO A 71 -17.00 -20.36 -33.25
N VAL A 72 -15.84 -20.08 -33.88
CA VAL A 72 -15.30 -18.72 -34.05
C VAL A 72 -16.34 -17.83 -34.76
N GLN A 73 -16.54 -16.63 -34.24
CA GLN A 73 -17.49 -15.65 -34.77
C GLN A 73 -16.78 -14.35 -35.18
N SER A 74 -17.38 -13.65 -36.14
CA SER A 74 -17.08 -12.23 -36.38
C SER A 74 -17.80 -11.39 -35.34
N TRP A 75 -17.20 -10.28 -34.90
CA TRP A 75 -17.82 -9.33 -33.99
C TRP A 75 -17.71 -7.92 -34.55
N GLU A 76 -18.80 -7.17 -34.40
CA GLU A 76 -18.79 -5.71 -34.53
C GLU A 76 -18.94 -5.12 -33.15
N VAL A 77 -18.09 -4.14 -32.82
CA VAL A 77 -18.05 -3.50 -31.50
C VAL A 77 -18.08 -2.00 -31.66
N GLN A 78 -18.85 -1.33 -30.82
CA GLN A 78 -18.93 0.13 -30.78
C GLN A 78 -18.87 0.63 -29.35
N ILE A 79 -18.20 1.76 -29.17
CA ILE A 79 -18.39 2.59 -27.99
C ILE A 79 -19.58 3.49 -28.27
N TRP A 80 -20.60 3.41 -27.42
CA TRP A 80 -21.70 4.35 -27.40
C TRP A 80 -21.37 5.39 -26.33
N HIS A 81 -21.30 6.68 -26.66
CA HIS A 81 -20.81 7.71 -25.72
C HIS A 81 -21.44 9.08 -25.92
N ASN A 82 -21.37 9.94 -24.91
CA ASN A 82 -21.73 11.37 -24.98
C ASN A 82 -20.51 12.32 -24.82
N ILE A 83 -19.31 11.85 -25.15
CA ILE A 83 -18.05 12.61 -24.97
C ILE A 83 -17.96 13.84 -25.90
N THR A 84 -18.33 13.70 -27.17
CA THR A 84 -18.21 14.79 -28.17
C THR A 84 -19.42 15.70 -28.23
N SER A 85 -20.56 15.24 -27.73
CA SER A 85 -21.85 15.93 -27.75
C SER A 85 -22.73 15.43 -26.62
N SER A 86 -23.66 16.26 -26.13
CA SER A 86 -24.65 15.84 -25.13
C SER A 86 -25.53 14.68 -25.59
N GLU A 87 -25.74 14.53 -26.90
CA GLU A 87 -26.38 13.37 -27.49
C GLU A 87 -25.41 12.19 -27.62
N TRP A 88 -25.90 11.00 -27.32
CA TRP A 88 -25.11 9.78 -27.44
C TRP A 88 -24.88 9.41 -28.90
N THR A 89 -23.64 9.11 -29.24
CA THR A 89 -23.19 8.75 -30.59
C THR A 89 -22.38 7.46 -30.57
N ALA A 90 -22.23 6.82 -31.74
CA ALA A 90 -21.44 5.60 -31.90
C ALA A 90 -20.05 5.92 -32.43
N LEU A 91 -19.05 5.33 -31.79
CA LEU A 91 -17.69 5.17 -32.29
C LEU A 91 -17.47 3.70 -32.67
N PRO A 92 -17.48 3.34 -33.97
CA PRO A 92 -17.14 2.00 -34.41
C PRO A 92 -15.69 1.65 -34.10
N LEU A 93 -15.44 0.46 -33.55
CA LEU A 93 -14.09 -0.02 -33.27
C LEU A 93 -13.58 -0.94 -34.36
N SER A 94 -12.30 -0.80 -34.69
CA SER A 94 -11.61 -1.63 -35.68
C SER A 94 -10.92 -2.81 -35.01
N THR A 95 -10.91 -3.98 -35.64
CA THR A 95 -10.14 -5.14 -35.13
C THR A 95 -8.64 -4.84 -35.20
N VAL A 96 -7.94 -5.14 -34.10
CA VAL A 96 -6.49 -4.96 -33.98
C VAL A 96 -5.80 -6.25 -33.56
N ASP A 97 -4.48 -6.26 -33.65
CA ASP A 97 -3.68 -7.42 -33.25
C ASP A 97 -3.81 -7.69 -31.73
N PRO A 98 -3.93 -8.95 -31.29
CA PRO A 98 -4.04 -9.29 -29.87
C PRO A 98 -2.91 -8.76 -28.97
N SER A 99 -1.73 -8.46 -29.53
CA SER A 99 -0.61 -7.80 -28.84
C SER A 99 -0.93 -6.40 -28.31
N HIS A 100 -1.98 -5.74 -28.80
CA HIS A 100 -2.39 -4.41 -28.32
C HIS A 100 -2.89 -4.43 -26.87
N ALA A 101 -3.40 -5.57 -26.43
CA ALA A 101 -3.84 -5.81 -25.06
C ALA A 101 -3.44 -7.24 -24.68
N GLN A 102 -2.14 -7.49 -24.50
CA GLN A 102 -1.64 -8.85 -24.26
C GLN A 102 -2.19 -9.42 -22.94
N LEU A 103 -2.72 -10.64 -22.96
CA LEU A 103 -3.21 -11.33 -21.76
C LEU A 103 -2.01 -11.91 -20.97
N LEU A 104 -1.81 -11.39 -19.76
CA LEU A 104 -0.69 -11.79 -18.90
C LEU A 104 -1.03 -12.89 -17.90
N THR A 105 -2.31 -13.18 -17.62
CA THR A 105 -2.68 -14.27 -16.70
C THR A 105 -2.97 -15.57 -17.45
N GLY A 106 -3.02 -16.69 -16.70
CA GLY A 106 -3.40 -18.03 -17.17
C GLY A 106 -2.35 -18.74 -18.04
N ASN A 107 -2.40 -20.07 -18.08
CA ASN A 107 -1.58 -20.89 -18.97
C ASN A 107 -2.26 -21.04 -20.33
N GLN A 108 -1.50 -20.96 -21.44
CA GLN A 108 -2.06 -21.12 -22.80
C GLN A 108 -2.78 -22.47 -23.01
N VAL A 109 -2.40 -23.50 -22.25
CA VAL A 109 -2.97 -24.85 -22.34
C VAL A 109 -4.38 -24.93 -21.75
N GLU A 110 -4.74 -24.07 -20.80
CA GLU A 110 -6.04 -24.05 -20.12
C GLU A 110 -6.98 -22.96 -20.65
N TYR A 111 -6.48 -22.11 -21.55
CA TYR A 111 -7.21 -20.96 -22.06
C TYR A 111 -8.19 -21.37 -23.18
N ASN A 112 -9.46 -21.58 -22.81
CA ASN A 112 -10.52 -22.10 -23.68
C ASN A 112 -11.41 -20.99 -24.28
N PHE A 113 -10.83 -19.87 -24.70
CA PHE A 113 -11.58 -18.76 -25.30
C PHE A 113 -10.97 -18.29 -26.62
N HIS A 114 -11.83 -17.96 -27.59
CA HIS A 114 -11.50 -17.14 -28.75
C HIS A 114 -11.44 -15.68 -28.30
N ARG A 115 -10.30 -15.03 -28.51
CA ARG A 115 -10.03 -13.67 -28.05
C ARG A 115 -9.97 -12.70 -29.22
N HIS A 116 -10.80 -11.66 -29.17
CA HIS A 116 -10.89 -10.63 -30.20
C HIS A 116 -10.62 -9.26 -29.57
N VAL A 117 -9.70 -8.49 -30.16
CA VAL A 117 -9.33 -7.16 -29.66
C VAL A 117 -9.74 -6.11 -30.67
N PHE A 118 -10.40 -5.05 -30.18
CA PHE A 118 -10.87 -3.93 -30.98
C PHE A 118 -10.31 -2.65 -30.38
N SER A 119 -9.91 -1.69 -31.21
CA SER A 119 -9.44 -0.40 -30.73
C SER A 119 -9.79 0.72 -31.69
N GLU A 120 -10.07 1.90 -31.14
CA GLU A 120 -10.22 3.13 -31.92
C GLU A 120 -9.88 4.34 -31.05
N ARG A 121 -9.45 5.42 -31.71
CA ARG A 121 -9.06 6.67 -31.06
C ARG A 121 -10.17 7.72 -31.15
N LEU A 122 -10.48 8.38 -30.04
CA LEU A 122 -11.45 9.48 -29.98
C LEU A 122 -10.77 10.77 -29.50
N VAL A 123 -10.80 11.81 -30.33
CA VAL A 123 -10.26 13.13 -29.97
C VAL A 123 -11.14 13.78 -28.90
N LEU A 124 -10.51 14.29 -27.84
CA LEU A 124 -11.22 14.91 -26.72
C LEU A 124 -11.60 16.37 -27.05
N PRO A 125 -12.81 16.83 -26.65
CA PRO A 125 -13.19 18.24 -26.73
C PRO A 125 -12.22 19.16 -25.97
N ALA A 126 -12.12 20.44 -26.34
CA ALA A 126 -11.20 21.38 -25.68
C ALA A 126 -11.63 21.78 -24.26
N THR A 127 -12.93 21.74 -23.97
CA THR A 127 -13.51 22.06 -22.65
C THR A 127 -13.41 20.87 -21.70
N ALA A 128 -13.39 21.15 -20.40
CA ALA A 128 -13.57 20.10 -19.40
C ALA A 128 -14.93 19.42 -19.60
N CYS A 129 -15.00 18.12 -19.36
CA CYS A 129 -16.22 17.35 -19.55
C CYS A 129 -16.22 16.13 -18.63
N HIS A 130 -17.36 15.90 -18.00
CA HIS A 130 -17.77 14.62 -17.45
C HIS A 130 -18.69 13.94 -18.48
N ALA A 131 -18.25 12.79 -18.98
CA ALA A 131 -18.97 12.03 -19.99
C ALA A 131 -19.10 10.57 -19.57
N GLN A 132 -20.09 9.90 -20.13
CA GLN A 132 -20.37 8.49 -19.95
C GLN A 132 -20.23 7.75 -21.28
N PHE A 133 -19.84 6.48 -21.19
CA PHE A 133 -19.80 5.58 -22.32
C PHE A 133 -20.18 4.17 -21.92
N THR A 134 -20.62 3.39 -22.90
CA THR A 134 -20.92 1.98 -22.74
C THR A 134 -20.49 1.21 -23.98
N VAL A 135 -20.32 -0.10 -23.85
CA VAL A 135 -19.92 -0.98 -24.96
C VAL A 135 -21.13 -1.70 -25.49
N ARG A 136 -21.31 -1.67 -26.81
CA ARG A 136 -22.28 -2.53 -27.51
C ARG A 136 -21.61 -3.37 -28.58
N PHE A 137 -22.10 -4.58 -28.78
CA PHE A 137 -21.52 -5.55 -29.70
C PHE A 137 -22.58 -6.43 -30.36
N ARG A 138 -22.23 -7.02 -31.51
CA ARG A 138 -23.07 -8.00 -32.22
C ARG A 138 -22.22 -8.91 -33.09
N THR A 139 -22.74 -10.09 -33.43
CA THR A 139 -22.00 -11.09 -34.22
C THR A 139 -22.19 -10.94 -35.73
N SER A 140 -23.21 -10.21 -36.18
CA SER A 140 -23.44 -9.87 -37.59
C SER A 140 -24.34 -8.63 -37.74
N PRO A 141 -24.34 -7.96 -38.92
CA PRO A 141 -25.19 -6.80 -39.19
C PRO A 141 -26.69 -7.05 -39.03
N ASP A 142 -27.14 -8.27 -39.28
CA ASP A 142 -28.55 -8.69 -39.25
C ASP A 142 -29.07 -9.00 -37.83
N ILE A 143 -28.20 -8.92 -36.83
CA ILE A 143 -28.52 -9.19 -35.43
C ILE A 143 -28.60 -7.85 -34.66
N GLU A 144 -29.53 -7.78 -33.70
CA GLU A 144 -29.67 -6.61 -32.82
C GLU A 144 -28.43 -6.41 -31.94
N TRP A 145 -28.14 -5.14 -31.63
CA TRP A 145 -27.05 -4.79 -30.73
C TRP A 145 -27.31 -5.32 -29.32
N GLN A 146 -26.26 -5.91 -28.75
CA GLN A 146 -26.21 -6.30 -27.36
C GLN A 146 -25.41 -5.27 -26.57
N TRP A 147 -25.83 -4.98 -25.35
CA TRP A 147 -25.22 -3.97 -24.49
C TRP A 147 -24.51 -4.64 -23.32
N ALA A 148 -23.23 -4.32 -23.12
CA ALA A 148 -22.43 -4.95 -22.08
C ALA A 148 -23.00 -4.70 -20.67
N ASN A 149 -23.50 -3.49 -20.40
CA ASN A 149 -24.11 -3.10 -19.13
C ASN A 149 -25.49 -3.74 -18.85
N GLN A 150 -26.12 -4.35 -19.85
CA GLN A 150 -27.37 -5.09 -19.70
C GLN A 150 -27.13 -6.59 -19.54
N GLN A 151 -26.03 -7.10 -20.08
CA GLN A 151 -25.67 -8.52 -20.06
C GLN A 151 -24.78 -8.89 -18.89
N HIS A 152 -23.99 -7.94 -18.39
CA HIS A 152 -23.12 -8.12 -17.24
C HIS A 152 -23.51 -7.15 -16.14
N PRO A 153 -23.25 -7.47 -14.86
CA PRO A 153 -23.49 -6.58 -13.74
C PRO A 153 -22.43 -5.46 -13.68
N VAL A 154 -22.33 -4.67 -14.75
CA VAL A 154 -21.39 -3.54 -14.90
C VAL A 154 -22.17 -2.30 -15.33
N SER A 155 -21.92 -1.16 -14.68
CA SER A 155 -22.53 0.10 -15.10
C SER A 155 -21.73 0.74 -16.24
N ASP A 156 -22.22 1.88 -16.74
CA ASP A 156 -21.48 2.66 -17.73
C ASP A 156 -20.12 3.12 -17.19
N GLY A 157 -19.15 3.26 -18.08
CA GLY A 157 -17.86 3.87 -17.77
C GLY A 157 -17.98 5.39 -17.79
N GLU A 158 -17.21 6.06 -16.94
CA GLU A 158 -17.21 7.51 -16.83
C GLU A 158 -15.82 8.06 -17.14
N LEU A 159 -15.78 9.10 -17.96
CA LEU A 159 -14.56 9.82 -18.30
C LEU A 159 -14.65 11.24 -17.76
N ILE A 160 -13.59 11.66 -17.09
CA ILE A 160 -13.42 13.03 -16.61
C ILE A 160 -12.06 13.52 -17.09
N PHE A 161 -12.03 14.71 -17.67
CA PHE A 161 -10.79 15.36 -18.09
C PHE A 161 -10.90 16.88 -17.94
N SER A 162 -9.78 17.51 -17.59
CA SER A 162 -9.67 18.95 -17.39
C SER A 162 -9.78 19.73 -18.71
N SER A 163 -9.88 21.05 -18.65
CA SER A 163 -9.86 21.92 -19.83
C SER A 163 -8.43 22.13 -20.32
N ARG A 164 -8.20 22.33 -21.63
CA ARG A 164 -6.85 22.62 -22.18
C ARG A 164 -6.18 23.86 -21.59
N SER A 165 -6.96 24.79 -21.05
CA SER A 165 -6.43 25.93 -20.29
C SER A 165 -7.09 25.91 -18.93
N SER A 166 -6.52 25.19 -17.97
CA SER A 166 -7.11 25.13 -16.65
C SER A 166 -6.95 26.46 -15.92
N HIS A 167 -7.92 26.75 -15.05
CA HIS A 167 -7.84 27.92 -14.18
C HIS A 167 -6.65 27.81 -13.22
N LEU A 168 -6.35 26.59 -12.77
CA LEU A 168 -5.23 26.27 -11.86
C LEU A 168 -3.89 26.67 -12.47
N GLU A 169 -3.62 26.35 -13.73
CA GLU A 169 -2.38 26.74 -14.41
C GLU A 169 -2.25 28.26 -14.55
N LYS A 170 -3.36 28.95 -14.86
CA LYS A 170 -3.38 30.43 -14.99
C LYS A 170 -3.10 31.13 -13.66
N VAL A 171 -3.64 30.59 -12.56
CA VAL A 171 -3.41 31.16 -11.22
C VAL A 171 -2.02 30.78 -10.68
N ALA A 172 -1.57 29.54 -10.88
CA ALA A 172 -0.24 29.09 -10.43
C ALA A 172 0.92 29.82 -11.14
N SER A 173 0.71 30.28 -12.38
CA SER A 173 1.68 31.06 -13.17
C SER A 173 1.67 32.56 -12.88
N SER A 174 0.66 33.07 -12.16
CA SER A 174 0.59 34.46 -11.71
C SER A 174 1.31 34.60 -10.37
N GLU A 175 2.37 35.42 -10.30
CA GLU A 175 3.14 35.68 -9.06
C GLU A 175 2.33 36.39 -7.95
N VAL A 176 1.05 36.69 -8.19
CA VAL A 176 0.16 37.41 -7.28
C VAL A 176 -0.72 36.40 -6.54
N CYS A 177 -0.45 36.15 -5.25
CA CYS A 177 -1.45 35.58 -4.35
C CYS A 177 -2.70 36.46 -4.43
N SER A 178 -3.84 35.88 -4.82
CA SER A 178 -5.08 36.65 -4.95
C SER A 178 -5.40 37.34 -3.63
N LEU A 179 -5.67 38.66 -3.69
CA LEU A 179 -6.11 39.44 -2.53
C LEU A 179 -7.49 38.97 -1.99
N ASP A 180 -8.18 38.11 -2.73
CA ASP A 180 -9.50 37.53 -2.39
C ASP A 180 -9.43 36.01 -2.23
N ALA A 181 -8.82 35.55 -1.13
CA ALA A 181 -8.71 34.13 -0.81
C ALA A 181 -10.09 33.46 -0.62
N LYS A 182 -11.07 34.21 -0.13
CA LYS A 182 -12.44 33.72 0.11
C LYS A 182 -13.19 33.49 -1.20
N GLY A 183 -13.10 34.42 -2.15
CA GLY A 183 -13.70 34.28 -3.47
C GLY A 183 -13.11 33.10 -4.27
N GLU A 184 -11.81 32.84 -4.13
CA GLU A 184 -11.16 31.68 -4.76
C GLU A 184 -11.66 30.35 -4.17
N LEU A 185 -11.72 30.23 -2.84
CA LEU A 185 -12.21 29.02 -2.18
C LEU A 185 -13.70 28.76 -2.46
N ALA A 186 -14.51 29.82 -2.60
CA ALA A 186 -15.94 29.72 -2.89
C ALA A 186 -16.27 29.09 -4.26
N ARG A 187 -15.29 28.85 -5.13
CA ARG A 187 -15.45 28.05 -6.36
C ARG A 187 -15.57 26.54 -6.10
N TYR A 188 -15.07 26.10 -4.95
CA TYR A 188 -15.02 24.69 -4.55
C TYR A 188 -16.04 24.36 -3.46
N ILE A 189 -16.53 25.37 -2.75
CA ILE A 189 -17.50 25.22 -1.68
C ILE A 189 -18.61 26.26 -1.85
N ASP A 190 -19.82 25.79 -2.14
CA ASP A 190 -21.04 26.58 -2.17
C ASP A 190 -21.48 26.95 -0.75
N ASN A 191 -22.11 28.13 -0.60
CA ASN A 191 -22.59 28.64 0.68
C ASN A 191 -21.51 28.71 1.77
N LEU A 192 -20.29 29.07 1.38
CA LEU A 192 -19.13 29.16 2.26
C LEU A 192 -19.38 30.08 3.47
N SER A 193 -19.16 29.56 4.66
CA SER A 193 -19.44 30.21 5.93
C SER A 193 -18.75 31.57 6.10
N SER A 194 -19.42 32.51 6.75
CA SER A 194 -18.82 33.77 7.21
C SER A 194 -18.12 33.65 8.57
N GLY A 195 -18.32 32.55 9.29
CA GLY A 195 -17.76 32.30 10.62
C GLY A 195 -16.32 31.77 10.64
N VAL A 196 -15.65 31.77 9.48
CA VAL A 196 -14.27 31.29 9.34
C VAL A 196 -13.38 32.36 8.71
N GLN A 197 -12.12 32.36 9.09
CA GLN A 197 -11.06 33.11 8.42
C GLN A 197 -10.40 32.20 7.40
N ILE A 198 -10.14 32.73 6.20
CA ILE A 198 -9.56 32.00 5.09
C ILE A 198 -8.34 32.78 4.61
N GLU A 199 -7.20 32.10 4.56
CA GLU A 199 -5.93 32.64 4.10
C GLU A 199 -5.42 31.77 2.95
N ALA A 200 -5.10 32.39 1.81
CA ALA A 200 -4.42 31.71 0.72
C ALA A 200 -2.93 31.54 1.09
N ARG A 201 -2.39 30.33 0.90
CA ARG A 201 -0.99 29.99 1.17
C ARG A 201 -0.29 29.65 -0.14
N LYS A 202 1.01 29.95 -0.22
CA LYS A 202 1.84 29.50 -1.35
C LYS A 202 2.15 28.03 -1.18
N SER A 203 1.70 27.21 -2.13
CA SER A 203 1.99 25.77 -2.12
C SER A 203 3.44 25.49 -2.52
N GLU A 204 4.05 24.51 -1.84
CA GLU A 204 5.35 23.93 -2.19
C GLU A 204 5.21 22.74 -3.16
N ALA A 205 3.97 22.36 -3.51
CA ALA A 205 3.67 21.37 -4.54
C ALA A 205 3.19 22.10 -5.81
N PRO A 206 4.03 22.24 -6.85
CA PRO A 206 3.66 22.95 -8.07
C PRO A 206 2.39 22.39 -8.71
N GLY A 207 1.52 23.27 -9.20
CA GLY A 207 0.23 22.88 -9.80
C GLY A 207 -0.93 22.75 -8.81
N SER A 208 -0.77 23.19 -7.55
CA SER A 208 -1.84 23.23 -6.56
C SER A 208 -2.12 24.64 -6.03
N LEU A 209 -3.39 24.87 -5.68
CA LEU A 209 -3.82 25.96 -4.81
C LEU A 209 -3.98 25.45 -3.38
N LEU A 210 -3.73 26.31 -2.40
CA LEU A 210 -3.71 25.95 -0.98
C LEU A 210 -4.33 27.05 -0.12
N TRP A 211 -5.16 26.66 0.84
CA TRP A 211 -5.82 27.56 1.79
C TRP A 211 -5.70 27.02 3.21
N ALA A 212 -5.49 27.93 4.16
CA ALA A 212 -5.67 27.70 5.58
C ALA A 212 -7.01 28.29 6.02
N ILE A 213 -7.81 27.49 6.74
CA ILE A 213 -9.15 27.83 7.20
C ILE A 213 -9.16 27.69 8.72
N THR A 214 -9.47 28.78 9.42
CA THR A 214 -9.51 28.81 10.89
C THR A 214 -10.85 29.33 11.40
N GLY A 215 -11.24 28.87 12.59
CA GLY A 215 -12.42 29.36 13.27
C GLY A 215 -12.34 29.11 14.78
N ASN A 216 -13.12 29.89 15.53
CA ASN A 216 -12.99 29.93 16.98
C ASN A 216 -13.57 28.67 17.66
N VAL A 217 -12.92 28.25 18.73
CA VAL A 217 -13.37 27.21 19.66
C VAL A 217 -13.23 27.72 21.08
N ASP A 218 -14.32 27.64 21.84
CA ASP A 218 -14.34 28.06 23.24
C ASP A 218 -13.37 27.22 24.08
N SER A 219 -12.98 27.74 25.25
CA SER A 219 -12.16 26.99 26.20
C SER A 219 -12.91 25.87 26.92
N ALA A 220 -12.16 24.90 27.43
CA ALA A 220 -12.64 23.95 28.41
C ALA A 220 -13.00 24.67 29.73
N LYS A 221 -14.12 24.27 30.33
CA LYS A 221 -14.62 24.82 31.61
C LYS A 221 -15.19 23.72 32.47
N GLU A 222 -14.87 23.74 33.76
CA GLU A 222 -15.43 22.82 34.76
C GLU A 222 -15.27 21.33 34.39
N GLY A 223 -14.13 20.95 33.78
CA GLY A 223 -13.85 19.56 33.37
C GLY A 223 -14.57 19.13 32.08
N ILE A 224 -15.10 20.06 31.30
CA ILE A 224 -15.79 19.80 30.03
C ILE A 224 -15.08 20.58 28.92
N SER A 225 -14.74 19.93 27.81
CA SER A 225 -14.14 20.58 26.64
C SER A 225 -15.03 21.65 26.02
N GLY A 226 -14.42 22.68 25.46
CA GLY A 226 -15.10 23.56 24.51
C GLY A 226 -15.36 22.80 23.21
N ILE A 227 -16.58 22.90 22.67
CA ILE A 227 -16.95 22.23 21.41
C ILE A 227 -17.59 23.23 20.47
N THR A 228 -17.02 23.35 19.27
CA THR A 228 -17.63 24.09 18.16
C THR A 228 -18.05 23.11 17.07
N ARG A 229 -19.25 23.31 16.53
CA ARG A 229 -19.72 22.68 15.28
C ARG A 229 -20.08 23.77 14.30
N LEU A 230 -19.33 23.86 13.22
CA LEU A 230 -19.49 24.88 12.19
C LEU A 230 -19.77 24.21 10.85
N THR A 231 -20.87 24.58 10.19
CA THR A 231 -21.10 24.24 8.79
C THR A 231 -20.20 25.10 7.93
N LEU A 232 -19.26 24.50 7.20
CA LEU A 232 -18.33 25.22 6.32
C LEU A 232 -19.00 25.59 5.00
N GLY A 233 -19.76 24.66 4.41
CA GLY A 233 -20.49 24.82 3.15
C GLY A 233 -20.62 23.48 2.41
N THR A 234 -21.15 23.50 1.20
CA THR A 234 -21.38 22.29 0.38
C THR A 234 -20.33 22.20 -0.72
N PRO A 235 -19.58 21.09 -0.85
CA PRO A 235 -18.65 20.91 -1.95
C PRO A 235 -19.34 21.04 -3.32
N SER A 236 -18.82 21.90 -4.19
CA SER A 236 -19.44 22.20 -5.48
C SER A 236 -19.02 21.20 -6.56
N SER A 237 -19.94 20.83 -7.46
CA SER A 237 -19.68 20.01 -8.65
C SER A 237 -19.08 18.61 -8.38
N VAL A 238 -19.40 18.00 -7.24
CA VAL A 238 -18.85 16.69 -6.85
C VAL A 238 -19.50 15.55 -7.63
N ILE A 239 -18.67 14.68 -8.20
CA ILE A 239 -19.08 13.41 -8.82
C ILE A 239 -18.87 12.26 -7.83
N LYS A 240 -17.67 12.19 -7.26
CA LYS A 240 -17.28 11.18 -6.27
C LYS A 240 -16.53 11.82 -5.12
N TYR A 241 -16.61 11.21 -3.95
CA TYR A 241 -15.76 11.58 -2.82
C TYR A 241 -15.08 10.36 -2.20
N PHE A 242 -13.96 10.63 -1.56
CA PHE A 242 -13.19 9.73 -0.73
C PHE A 242 -12.92 10.43 0.61
N ALA A 243 -13.08 9.71 1.71
CA ALA A 243 -12.72 10.21 3.03
C ALA A 243 -11.99 9.14 3.84
N LEU A 244 -11.04 9.58 4.69
CA LEU A 244 -10.50 8.74 5.76
C LEU A 244 -11.21 9.09 7.05
N VAL A 245 -11.99 8.13 7.54
CA VAL A 245 -12.81 8.27 8.75
C VAL A 245 -12.26 7.44 9.89
N ARG A 246 -12.57 7.86 11.10
CA ARG A 246 -12.32 7.12 12.33
C ARG A 246 -13.36 6.01 12.46
N ILE A 247 -13.11 4.84 11.87
CA ILE A 247 -14.05 3.69 11.90
C ILE A 247 -14.40 3.33 13.34
N TRP A 248 -13.38 3.35 14.19
CA TRP A 248 -13.53 3.47 15.64
C TRP A 248 -12.29 4.16 16.19
N CYS A 249 -12.13 4.22 17.52
CA CYS A 249 -11.11 5.08 18.14
C CYS A 249 -9.68 4.90 17.58
N PRO A 250 -9.09 3.69 17.51
CA PRO A 250 -7.69 3.51 17.08
C PRO A 250 -7.43 3.66 15.59
N TRP A 251 -8.43 3.42 14.74
CA TRP A 251 -8.18 3.17 13.32
C TRP A 251 -8.92 4.09 12.37
N LEU A 252 -8.20 4.45 11.31
CA LEU A 252 -8.77 5.04 10.13
C LEU A 252 -9.26 3.97 9.16
N GLY A 253 -10.21 4.35 8.33
CA GLY A 253 -10.45 3.63 7.09
C GLY A 253 -11.28 4.41 6.08
N PRO A 254 -11.36 3.88 4.84
CA PRO A 254 -11.94 4.59 3.72
C PRO A 254 -13.46 4.63 3.78
N ARG A 255 -14.03 5.77 3.35
CA ARG A 255 -15.42 5.93 2.95
C ARG A 255 -15.45 6.56 1.57
N HIS A 256 -16.38 6.10 0.75
CA HIS A 256 -16.60 6.57 -0.60
C HIS A 256 -18.07 6.87 -0.80
N GLY A 257 -18.36 7.68 -1.80
CA GLY A 257 -19.72 7.92 -2.24
C GLY A 257 -19.77 8.84 -3.44
N ARG A 258 -21.00 9.17 -3.85
CA ARG A 258 -21.30 9.89 -5.09
C ARG A 258 -22.22 11.07 -4.79
N ASP A 259 -22.09 12.13 -5.59
CA ASP A 259 -22.91 13.34 -5.58
C ASP A 259 -22.96 14.09 -4.23
N LYS A 260 -23.68 13.52 -3.26
CA LYS A 260 -23.94 14.11 -1.95
C LYS A 260 -23.01 13.52 -0.88
N PHE A 261 -22.20 14.39 -0.27
CA PHE A 261 -21.29 14.00 0.80
C PHE A 261 -22.04 13.52 2.05
N CYS A 262 -21.77 12.29 2.49
CA CYS A 262 -22.47 11.69 3.62
C CYS A 262 -21.49 10.79 4.40
N LEU A 263 -21.31 11.06 5.69
CA LEU A 263 -20.48 10.27 6.58
C LEU A 263 -21.26 9.93 7.84
N MET A 264 -21.04 8.72 8.36
CA MET A 264 -21.55 8.30 9.66
C MET A 264 -20.53 8.57 10.77
N GLU A 265 -19.25 8.61 10.40
CA GLU A 265 -18.12 8.73 11.31
C GLU A 265 -17.38 10.08 11.13
N ASP A 266 -16.59 10.45 12.14
CA ASP A 266 -15.73 11.63 12.09
C ASP A 266 -14.57 11.39 11.09
N ALA A 267 -14.39 12.29 10.12
CA ALA A 267 -13.33 12.26 9.10
C ALA A 267 -12.13 13.12 9.47
N ILE A 268 -10.94 12.70 9.04
CA ILE A 268 -9.71 13.52 9.13
C ILE A 268 -9.29 14.09 7.77
N LEU A 269 -9.64 13.40 6.70
CA LEU A 269 -9.29 13.72 5.32
C LEU A 269 -10.54 13.53 4.47
N CYS A 270 -10.86 14.52 3.64
CA CYS A 270 -11.91 14.43 2.64
C CYS A 270 -11.36 14.86 1.29
N SER A 271 -11.73 14.16 0.23
CA SER A 271 -11.34 14.45 -1.15
C SER A 271 -12.57 14.37 -2.03
N PHE A 272 -12.75 15.38 -2.87
CA PHE A 272 -13.89 15.52 -3.77
C PHE A 272 -13.38 15.59 -5.21
N LEU A 273 -13.76 14.60 -6.01
CA LEU A 273 -13.54 14.60 -7.45
C LEU A 273 -14.66 15.38 -8.12
N ARG A 274 -14.28 16.44 -8.85
CA ARG A 274 -15.21 17.32 -9.54
C ARG A 274 -15.42 16.94 -11.00
N ASP A 275 -16.49 17.47 -11.58
CA ASP A 275 -16.82 17.35 -13.01
C ASP A 275 -15.81 17.98 -13.97
N ASP A 276 -14.96 18.88 -13.46
CA ASP A 276 -13.86 19.51 -14.18
C ASP A 276 -12.52 18.75 -14.05
N GLY A 277 -12.51 17.60 -13.37
CA GLY A 277 -11.32 16.78 -13.14
C GLY A 277 -10.41 17.27 -12.01
N VAL A 278 -10.79 18.33 -11.30
CA VAL A 278 -10.03 18.83 -10.16
C VAL A 278 -10.32 17.98 -8.92
N HIS A 279 -9.26 17.63 -8.20
CA HIS A 279 -9.32 17.04 -6.88
C HIS A 279 -9.28 18.16 -5.84
N PHE A 280 -10.39 18.36 -5.13
CA PHE A 280 -10.45 19.26 -3.98
C PHE A 280 -10.31 18.45 -2.69
N VAL A 281 -9.20 18.67 -1.96
CA VAL A 281 -8.81 17.85 -0.82
C VAL A 281 -8.72 18.71 0.43
N MET A 282 -9.23 18.20 1.55
CA MET A 282 -9.28 18.88 2.84
C MET A 282 -8.71 18.00 3.95
N LEU A 283 -7.86 18.57 4.80
CA LEU A 283 -7.22 17.92 5.94
C LEU A 283 -7.57 18.67 7.23
N ALA A 284 -8.12 17.97 8.20
CA ALA A 284 -8.41 18.50 9.53
C ALA A 284 -7.17 18.36 10.43
N VAL A 285 -6.46 19.46 10.66
CA VAL A 285 -5.24 19.46 11.48
C VAL A 285 -5.63 19.47 12.95
N SER A 286 -5.06 18.54 13.72
CA SER A 286 -5.38 18.33 15.15
C SER A 286 -4.14 18.42 16.02
N GLY A 287 -4.34 18.62 17.33
CA GLY A 287 -3.27 18.69 18.32
C GLY A 287 -2.55 20.04 18.39
N VAL A 288 -2.76 20.93 17.41
CA VAL A 288 -2.28 22.33 17.50
C VAL A 288 -3.09 23.05 18.57
N ASN A 289 -2.42 23.60 19.58
CA ASN A 289 -3.02 24.27 20.74
C ASN A 289 -4.09 23.40 21.44
N ASP A 290 -3.85 22.09 21.54
CA ASP A 290 -4.75 21.13 22.21
C ASP A 290 -6.17 21.06 21.61
N VAL A 291 -6.33 21.44 20.34
CA VAL A 291 -7.59 21.35 19.59
C VAL A 291 -7.61 20.10 18.71
N LEU A 292 -8.59 19.22 18.93
CA LEU A 292 -8.94 18.13 18.02
C LEU A 292 -9.92 18.66 16.97
N THR A 293 -9.58 18.54 15.68
CA THR A 293 -10.43 18.95 14.55
C THR A 293 -10.78 17.75 13.69
N VAL A 294 -12.06 17.59 13.35
CA VAL A 294 -12.55 16.54 12.45
C VAL A 294 -13.68 17.06 11.56
N PHE A 295 -13.94 16.37 10.45
CA PHE A 295 -15.06 16.62 9.55
C PHE A 295 -16.25 15.70 9.86
N GLN A 296 -17.46 16.23 9.65
CA GLN A 296 -18.72 15.51 9.64
C GLN A 296 -19.51 15.95 8.40
N SER A 297 -20.55 15.21 8.00
CA SER A 297 -21.48 15.67 6.97
C SER A 297 -22.76 16.27 7.57
N GLY A 298 -23.35 17.23 6.87
CA GLY A 298 -24.71 17.68 7.10
C GLY A 298 -25.76 16.88 6.31
N ASP A 299 -27.03 17.14 6.61
CA ASP A 299 -28.15 16.43 5.99
C ASP A 299 -28.27 16.77 4.50
N ASP A 300 -27.73 17.91 4.06
CA ASP A 300 -27.76 18.42 2.68
C ASP A 300 -26.40 18.29 1.97
N GLY A 301 -25.49 17.48 2.52
CA GLY A 301 -24.18 17.23 1.94
C GLY A 301 -23.13 18.26 2.30
N GLU A 302 -23.38 19.08 3.31
CA GLU A 302 -22.43 20.09 3.76
C GLU A 302 -21.26 19.45 4.50
N VAL A 303 -20.06 20.02 4.33
CA VAL A 303 -18.93 19.71 5.20
C VAL A 303 -19.09 20.50 6.50
N LYS A 304 -19.20 19.79 7.62
CA LYS A 304 -19.22 20.36 8.97
C LYS A 304 -17.87 20.13 9.63
N VAL A 305 -17.32 21.18 10.23
CA VAL A 305 -16.13 21.09 11.08
C VAL A 305 -16.59 20.93 12.52
N LYS A 306 -16.14 19.86 13.17
CA LYS A 306 -16.30 19.64 14.61
C LYS A 306 -14.94 19.80 15.25
N ALA A 307 -14.84 20.71 16.21
CA ALA A 307 -13.62 20.94 16.94
C ALA A 307 -13.86 20.80 18.45
N ARG A 308 -12.93 20.13 19.14
CA ARG A 308 -12.90 19.98 20.60
C ARG A 308 -11.62 20.61 21.13
N ASN A 309 -11.77 21.62 21.99
CA ASN A 309 -10.66 22.28 22.67
C ASN A 309 -10.57 21.78 24.11
N ASP A 310 -9.42 21.22 24.44
CA ASP A 310 -9.13 20.70 25.78
C ASP A 310 -8.34 21.69 26.65
N ASP A 311 -8.01 22.89 26.13
CA ASP A 311 -7.31 23.95 26.85
C ASP A 311 -8.25 24.91 27.62
N ASP A 312 -7.75 25.55 28.67
CA ASP A 312 -8.47 26.56 29.47
C ASP A 312 -8.59 27.93 28.77
N ALA A 313 -7.79 28.13 27.72
CA ALA A 313 -7.84 29.26 26.81
C ALA A 313 -8.66 28.94 25.55
N ALA A 314 -9.42 29.94 25.07
CA ALA A 314 -10.07 29.83 23.77
C ALA A 314 -9.01 29.77 22.67
N SER A 315 -9.27 28.98 21.64
CA SER A 315 -8.32 28.70 20.57
C SER A 315 -9.03 28.65 19.22
N ASN A 316 -8.29 28.33 18.16
CA ASN A 316 -8.83 28.16 16.82
C ASN A 316 -8.62 26.74 16.35
N PHE A 317 -9.64 26.18 15.69
CA PHE A 317 -9.43 24.98 14.88
C PHE A 317 -8.65 25.35 13.61
N TYR A 318 -7.95 24.36 13.05
CA TYR A 318 -7.11 24.54 11.86
C TYR A 318 -7.46 23.49 10.81
N VAL A 319 -7.88 23.95 9.62
CA VAL A 319 -8.20 23.12 8.46
C VAL A 319 -7.36 23.58 7.28
N LEU A 320 -6.80 22.64 6.55
CA LEU A 320 -6.12 22.91 5.29
C LEU A 320 -6.97 22.40 4.13
N ALA A 321 -7.03 23.15 3.04
CA ALA A 321 -7.70 22.75 1.80
C ALA A 321 -6.78 22.99 0.60
N ALA A 322 -6.78 22.09 -0.38
CA ALA A 322 -5.99 22.20 -1.59
C ALA A 322 -6.78 21.74 -2.83
N ALA A 323 -6.48 22.34 -3.98
CA ALA A 323 -7.07 21.98 -5.26
C ALA A 323 -5.96 21.74 -6.30
N ALA A 324 -5.99 20.60 -6.99
CA ALA A 324 -5.07 20.26 -8.07
C ALA A 324 -5.70 19.29 -9.08
N GLU A 325 -5.13 19.18 -10.28
CA GLU A 325 -5.52 18.18 -11.31
C GLU A 325 -5.01 16.76 -10.98
N ASP A 326 -4.17 16.64 -9.94
CA ASP A 326 -3.65 15.38 -9.45
C ASP A 326 -3.83 15.32 -7.92
N PHE A 327 -4.42 14.23 -7.44
CA PHE A 327 -4.65 14.02 -6.02
C PHE A 327 -3.36 14.03 -5.19
N GLU A 328 -2.27 13.44 -5.69
CA GLU A 328 -1.00 13.37 -4.96
C GLU A 328 -0.36 14.75 -4.84
N ILE A 329 -0.52 15.62 -5.85
CA ILE A 329 -0.08 17.02 -5.77
C ILE A 329 -0.89 17.77 -4.70
N ALA A 330 -2.21 17.63 -4.67
CA ALA A 330 -3.05 18.25 -3.63
C ALA A 330 -2.70 17.74 -2.22
N MET A 331 -2.52 16.41 -2.06
CA MET A 331 -2.08 15.82 -0.80
C MET A 331 -0.70 16.33 -0.35
N SER A 332 0.26 16.40 -1.27
CA SER A 332 1.60 16.94 -0.99
C SER A 332 1.53 18.37 -0.46
N ALA A 333 0.70 19.23 -1.07
CA ALA A 333 0.48 20.61 -0.62
C ALA A 333 -0.04 20.67 0.83
N LEU A 334 -1.04 19.84 1.15
CA LEU A 334 -1.63 19.78 2.49
C LEU A 334 -0.62 19.30 3.54
N ILE A 335 0.18 18.28 3.23
CA ILE A 335 1.13 17.71 4.19
C ILE A 335 2.33 18.62 4.42
N TYR A 336 2.85 19.26 3.38
CA TYR A 336 3.94 20.23 3.55
C TYR A 336 3.52 21.41 4.41
N GLU A 337 2.29 21.89 4.24
CA GLU A 337 1.77 22.97 5.08
C GLU A 337 1.41 22.50 6.49
N SER A 338 0.87 21.28 6.67
CA SER A 338 0.59 20.75 8.00
C SER A 338 1.87 20.60 8.83
N ARG A 339 2.99 20.19 8.21
CA ARG A 339 4.32 20.15 8.84
C ARG A 339 4.76 21.52 9.37
N LYS A 340 4.41 22.61 8.71
CA LYS A 340 4.70 23.97 9.20
C LYS A 340 3.81 24.33 10.39
N ALA A 341 2.54 23.94 10.34
CA ALA A 341 1.57 24.22 11.41
C ALA A 341 1.86 23.45 12.71
N VAL A 342 2.40 22.22 12.62
CA VAL A 342 2.71 21.38 13.79
C VAL A 342 4.16 21.49 14.27
N ARG A 343 5.04 22.20 13.54
CA ARG A 343 6.38 22.51 14.06
C ARG A 343 6.22 23.36 15.32
N PRO A 344 6.88 23.01 16.44
CA PRO A 344 6.83 23.85 17.61
C PRO A 344 7.31 25.25 17.23
N PHE A 345 6.62 26.27 17.74
CA PHE A 345 7.20 27.57 17.97
C PHE A 345 8.46 27.37 18.82
N ALA A 346 9.59 27.12 18.17
CA ALA A 346 10.87 27.51 18.72
C ALA A 346 10.78 29.02 18.86
N GLU A 347 10.91 29.55 20.08
CA GLU A 347 11.37 30.92 20.18
C GLU A 347 12.61 31.05 19.28
N PRO A 348 12.64 31.99 18.33
CA PRO A 348 13.88 32.34 17.69
C PRO A 348 14.73 32.97 18.80
N THR A 349 15.58 32.18 19.43
CA THR A 349 16.81 32.75 19.98
C THR A 349 17.49 33.38 18.78
N ALA A 350 17.46 34.72 18.76
CA ALA A 350 18.19 35.49 17.79
C ALA A 350 19.63 34.96 17.73
N GLU A 351 20.13 34.75 16.51
CA GLU A 351 21.46 34.21 16.19
C GLU A 351 21.59 32.68 16.23
N SER A 352 20.96 31.99 15.27
CA SER A 352 21.66 30.86 14.64
C SER A 352 21.58 31.00 13.13
N ASP A 353 22.76 31.23 12.55
CA ASP A 353 23.01 31.36 11.12
C ASP A 353 22.47 30.17 10.33
N ASP A 354 22.17 30.50 9.08
CA ASP A 354 21.84 29.73 7.88
C ASP A 354 22.65 28.41 7.69
N GLN A 355 22.56 27.47 8.63
CA GLN A 355 22.99 26.10 8.45
C GLN A 355 21.79 25.26 8.09
N THR A 356 21.66 24.99 6.80
CA THR A 356 20.94 23.84 6.27
C THR A 356 21.29 22.64 7.13
N ALA A 357 20.36 22.22 7.98
CA ALA A 357 20.50 20.97 8.71
C ALA A 357 20.84 19.89 7.67
N PRO A 358 21.95 19.15 7.82
CA PRO A 358 22.27 18.10 6.89
C PRO A 358 21.05 17.18 6.79
N SER A 359 20.71 16.78 5.56
CA SER A 359 19.68 15.76 5.34
C SER A 359 19.90 14.64 6.35
N PRO A 360 18.84 14.09 6.98
CA PRO A 360 19.00 12.95 7.86
C PRO A 360 19.85 11.90 7.13
N LEU A 361 20.83 11.33 7.84
CA LEU A 361 21.60 10.19 7.36
C LEU A 361 20.60 9.20 6.75
N GLY A 362 20.92 8.66 5.57
CA GLY A 362 20.04 7.68 4.94
C GLY A 362 19.68 6.59 5.94
N ASP A 363 18.47 6.06 5.85
CA ASP A 363 17.87 5.10 6.79
C ASP A 363 18.77 3.88 7.08
N ASP A 364 19.86 3.68 6.33
CA ASP A 364 20.73 2.52 6.41
C ASP A 364 21.87 2.61 7.45
N ILE A 365 22.16 3.75 8.10
CA ILE A 365 23.37 3.90 8.94
C ILE A 365 23.08 3.98 10.45
N VAL A 366 23.60 3.01 11.23
CA VAL A 366 23.64 3.05 12.70
C VAL A 366 25.08 3.21 13.19
N MET A 367 25.34 4.15 14.10
CA MET A 367 26.63 4.30 14.79
C MET A 367 26.58 3.53 16.12
N VAL A 368 27.46 2.56 16.33
CA VAL A 368 27.57 1.78 17.58
C VAL A 368 28.88 2.11 18.29
N GLU A 369 28.82 2.49 19.58
CA GLU A 369 29.99 2.93 20.35
C GLU A 369 30.85 1.81 20.98
N LYS A 370 30.48 0.52 20.88
CA LYS A 370 31.32 -0.59 21.37
C LYS A 370 31.18 -1.83 20.48
N ASP A 371 32.33 -2.24 19.93
CA ASP A 371 32.52 -3.27 18.89
C ASP A 371 31.85 -2.91 17.54
N PRO A 372 32.63 -2.58 16.48
CA PRO A 372 32.07 -2.26 15.17
C PRO A 372 31.57 -3.55 14.49
N GLN A 373 30.35 -3.97 14.82
CA GLN A 373 29.53 -4.75 13.89
C GLN A 373 28.64 -3.76 13.15
N ALA A 374 28.77 -3.68 11.83
CA ALA A 374 27.88 -2.89 10.99
C ALA A 374 26.47 -3.52 11.02
N GLN A 375 25.64 -3.08 11.97
CA GLN A 375 24.22 -3.42 12.00
C GLN A 375 23.47 -2.39 11.14
N TRP A 376 22.92 -2.85 10.04
CA TRP A 376 22.18 -2.01 9.10
C TRP A 376 20.71 -1.97 9.54
N LEU A 377 20.10 -0.79 9.60
CA LEU A 377 18.69 -0.61 10.00
C LEU A 377 17.73 -1.49 9.18
N THR A 378 18.13 -1.75 7.94
CA THR A 378 17.48 -2.61 6.96
C THR A 378 17.22 -4.03 7.51
N GLU A 379 18.05 -4.56 8.42
CA GLU A 379 17.89 -5.92 8.95
C GLU A 379 16.65 -6.10 9.84
N TRP A 380 16.21 -5.06 10.56
CA TRP A 380 14.99 -5.14 11.38
C TRP A 380 13.74 -5.14 10.51
N VAL A 381 13.50 -4.10 9.72
CA VAL A 381 12.25 -3.95 8.96
C VAL A 381 12.16 -4.88 7.74
N ASP A 382 13.30 -5.27 7.15
CA ASP A 382 13.33 -6.24 6.06
C ASP A 382 13.49 -7.69 6.57
N GLY A 383 13.59 -7.92 7.89
CA GLY A 383 13.66 -9.26 8.47
C GLY A 383 12.31 -9.97 8.46
N LEU A 384 12.26 -11.24 8.01
CA LEU A 384 11.05 -12.05 8.19
C LEU A 384 10.76 -12.20 9.69
N THR A 385 9.55 -11.83 10.09
CA THR A 385 9.15 -11.76 11.50
C THR A 385 8.10 -12.80 11.83
N TYR A 386 8.23 -13.46 12.98
CA TYR A 386 7.16 -14.28 13.57
C TYR A 386 6.53 -13.55 14.76
N CYS A 387 5.20 -13.43 14.74
CA CYS A 387 4.41 -12.88 15.84
C CYS A 387 3.59 -13.98 16.51
N THR A 388 3.64 -14.06 17.84
CA THR A 388 3.02 -15.16 18.60
C THR A 388 1.50 -15.09 18.71
N TRP A 389 0.86 -13.96 18.37
CA TRP A 389 -0.55 -13.68 18.68
C TRP A 389 -1.54 -14.74 18.18
N ASN A 390 -1.75 -14.86 16.87
CA ASN A 390 -2.74 -15.81 16.33
C ASN A 390 -2.26 -17.26 16.43
N GLY A 391 -0.95 -17.50 16.29
CA GLY A 391 -0.38 -18.84 16.25
C GLY A 391 -0.32 -19.55 17.60
N LEU A 392 -0.05 -18.83 18.69
CA LEU A 392 0.11 -19.41 20.05
C LEU A 392 -1.04 -19.03 21.01
N GLY A 393 -1.82 -18.02 20.65
CA GLY A 393 -2.96 -17.53 21.41
C GLY A 393 -2.56 -16.79 22.69
N GLN A 394 -3.59 -16.44 23.47
CA GLN A 394 -3.42 -15.59 24.66
C GLN A 394 -2.71 -16.30 25.82
N ASP A 395 -2.81 -17.62 25.97
CA ASP A 395 -2.14 -18.36 27.05
C ASP A 395 -0.66 -18.62 26.73
N LEU A 396 0.11 -17.56 26.54
CA LEU A 396 1.50 -17.61 26.09
C LEU A 396 2.44 -18.10 27.21
N THR A 397 3.36 -19.01 26.88
CA THR A 397 4.36 -19.55 27.83
C THR A 397 5.73 -19.68 27.19
N GLU A 398 6.80 -19.73 28.01
CA GLU A 398 8.16 -20.01 27.55
C GLU A 398 8.21 -21.31 26.71
N GLU A 399 7.50 -22.36 27.13
CA GLU A 399 7.46 -23.66 26.43
C GLU A 399 6.83 -23.55 25.05
N LYS A 400 5.65 -22.92 24.93
CA LYS A 400 4.97 -22.74 23.64
C LYS A 400 5.84 -21.97 22.64
N ILE A 401 6.54 -20.92 23.10
CA ILE A 401 7.44 -20.14 22.24
C ILE A 401 8.59 -21.03 21.75
N LEU A 402 9.26 -21.75 22.65
CA LEU A 402 10.38 -22.60 22.27
C LEU A 402 9.98 -23.73 21.33
N ASP A 403 8.81 -24.34 21.55
CA ASP A 403 8.27 -25.38 20.68
C ASP A 403 7.93 -24.85 19.29
N ALA A 404 7.30 -23.67 19.21
CA ALA A 404 7.03 -23.00 17.94
C ALA A 404 8.32 -22.75 17.14
N LEU A 405 9.36 -22.21 17.79
CA LEU A 405 10.65 -21.97 17.17
C LEU A 405 11.35 -23.26 16.72
N ASN A 406 11.24 -24.34 17.51
CA ASN A 406 11.75 -25.65 17.13
C ASN A 406 11.05 -26.18 15.87
N VAL A 407 9.73 -25.98 15.75
CA VAL A 407 8.95 -26.38 14.57
C VAL A 407 9.35 -25.56 13.34
N LEU A 408 9.46 -24.22 13.46
CA LEU A 408 9.95 -23.36 12.38
C LEU A 408 11.32 -23.82 11.88
N LYS A 409 12.26 -24.05 12.81
CA LYS A 409 13.60 -24.52 12.50
C LYS A 409 13.58 -25.89 11.82
N ALA A 410 12.75 -26.83 12.29
CA ALA A 410 12.62 -28.16 11.70
C ALA A 410 12.05 -28.12 10.26
N GLN A 411 11.24 -27.11 9.94
CA GLN A 411 10.70 -26.87 8.59
C GLN A 411 11.62 -25.99 7.72
N GLY A 412 12.77 -25.54 8.25
CA GLY A 412 13.71 -24.69 7.52
C GLY A 412 13.26 -23.22 7.40
N ILE A 413 12.30 -22.79 8.21
CA ILE A 413 11.83 -21.40 8.25
C ILE A 413 12.76 -20.61 9.16
N ASN A 414 13.60 -19.76 8.56
CA ASN A 414 14.55 -18.92 9.27
C ASN A 414 13.95 -17.52 9.43
N ILE A 415 13.49 -17.20 10.63
CA ILE A 415 13.03 -15.86 11.00
C ILE A 415 14.20 -15.04 11.55
N VAL A 416 14.17 -13.73 11.32
CA VAL A 416 15.15 -12.77 11.86
C VAL A 416 14.61 -12.10 13.12
N ASN A 417 13.29 -11.85 13.14
CA ASN A 417 12.62 -11.14 14.22
C ASN A 417 11.58 -12.04 14.90
N LEU A 418 11.51 -11.96 16.22
CA LEU A 418 10.45 -12.56 17.02
C LEU A 418 9.71 -11.47 17.79
N ILE A 419 8.39 -11.40 17.62
CA ILE A 419 7.50 -10.59 18.47
C ILE A 419 6.83 -11.52 19.47
N ILE A 420 7.20 -11.40 20.74
CA ILE A 420 6.48 -11.99 21.87
C ILE A 420 5.29 -11.05 22.16
N ASP A 421 4.13 -11.41 21.62
CA ASP A 421 2.92 -10.61 21.70
C ASP A 421 2.26 -10.68 23.10
N ASP A 422 1.04 -10.15 23.23
CA ASP A 422 0.34 -9.92 24.49
C ASP A 422 0.33 -11.15 25.45
N ASN A 423 0.27 -10.84 26.74
CA ASN A 423 0.13 -11.73 27.91
C ASN A 423 1.41 -12.42 28.41
N TRP A 424 2.59 -11.85 28.15
CA TRP A 424 3.85 -12.28 28.80
C TRP A 424 4.06 -11.64 30.18
N GLN A 425 3.46 -10.47 30.44
CA GLN A 425 3.69 -9.63 31.61
C GLN A 425 3.18 -10.26 32.91
N THR A 426 3.74 -9.86 34.05
CA THR A 426 3.11 -10.14 35.36
C THR A 426 1.87 -9.25 35.54
N LEU A 427 0.69 -9.88 35.55
CA LEU A 427 -0.61 -9.21 35.65
C LEU A 427 -1.38 -9.64 36.91
N ASP A 428 -2.32 -8.82 37.37
CA ASP A 428 -3.32 -9.25 38.37
C ASP A 428 -4.59 -9.82 37.71
N ASN A 429 -5.61 -10.13 38.54
CA ASN A 429 -6.94 -10.58 38.09
C ASN A 429 -6.88 -11.77 37.12
N GLU A 430 -6.09 -12.79 37.45
CA GLU A 430 -5.99 -14.03 36.65
C GLU A 430 -7.38 -14.65 36.42
N GLY A 431 -7.66 -15.04 35.18
CA GLY A 431 -8.94 -15.65 34.77
C GLY A 431 -10.06 -14.65 34.44
N GLU A 432 -9.85 -13.35 34.66
CA GLU A 432 -10.78 -12.30 34.19
C GLU A 432 -10.47 -11.90 32.74
N SER A 433 -11.41 -11.14 32.16
CA SER A 433 -11.24 -10.47 30.85
C SER A 433 -9.95 -9.65 30.80
N MET A 434 -9.28 -9.63 29.65
CA MET A 434 -8.03 -8.85 29.44
C MET A 434 -8.18 -7.39 29.85
N PHE A 435 -9.33 -6.77 29.59
CA PHE A 435 -9.66 -5.38 29.95
C PHE A 435 -9.70 -5.10 31.45
N LYS A 436 -9.77 -6.13 32.31
CA LYS A 436 -9.73 -5.99 33.77
C LYS A 436 -8.36 -6.28 34.38
N ARG A 437 -7.44 -6.86 33.61
CA ARG A 437 -6.11 -7.22 34.09
C ARG A 437 -5.22 -5.98 34.12
N ARG A 438 -4.34 -5.89 35.11
CA ARG A 438 -3.52 -4.70 35.35
C ARG A 438 -2.07 -5.08 35.53
N TRP A 439 -1.17 -4.19 35.12
CA TRP A 439 0.26 -4.45 35.14
C TRP A 439 0.87 -4.25 36.52
N LYS A 440 1.59 -5.27 37.03
CA LYS A 440 2.11 -5.28 38.40
C LYS A 440 3.58 -4.90 38.54
N LYS A 441 4.43 -5.42 37.64
CA LYS A 441 5.90 -5.28 37.65
C LYS A 441 6.47 -5.56 36.26
N PHE A 442 7.71 -5.13 36.01
CA PHE A 442 8.34 -5.25 34.69
C PHE A 442 8.60 -6.70 34.23
N ASP A 443 8.94 -7.62 35.13
CA ASP A 443 9.28 -9.00 34.75
C ASP A 443 8.05 -9.82 34.31
N ALA A 444 8.31 -10.87 33.53
CA ALA A 444 7.31 -11.78 33.01
C ALA A 444 6.59 -12.56 34.12
N ASP A 445 5.38 -13.04 33.82
CA ASP A 445 4.62 -13.87 34.75
C ASP A 445 5.40 -15.14 35.13
N ALA A 446 5.52 -15.41 36.44
CA ALA A 446 6.36 -16.49 36.93
C ALA A 446 5.75 -17.90 36.72
N LYS A 447 4.47 -18.02 36.37
CA LYS A 447 3.86 -19.31 36.01
C LYS A 447 4.15 -19.63 34.54
N ALA A 448 4.02 -18.65 33.66
CA ALA A 448 4.28 -18.78 32.22
C ALA A 448 5.78 -18.75 31.87
N PHE A 449 6.59 -18.00 32.64
CA PHE A 449 8.02 -17.79 32.46
C PHE A 449 8.75 -18.02 33.81
N PRO A 450 8.95 -19.30 34.23
CA PRO A 450 9.40 -19.64 35.59
C PRO A 450 10.75 -19.06 36.03
N ARG A 451 11.58 -18.60 35.08
CA ARG A 451 12.88 -17.97 35.35
C ARG A 451 12.98 -16.53 34.82
N GLY A 452 11.82 -15.90 34.54
CA GLY A 452 11.72 -14.53 34.07
C GLY A 452 12.06 -14.36 32.59
N LEU A 453 11.81 -13.14 32.09
CA LEU A 453 11.93 -12.82 30.66
C LEU A 453 13.37 -12.98 30.17
N LYS A 454 14.35 -12.49 30.94
CA LYS A 454 15.77 -12.52 30.56
C LYS A 454 16.25 -13.93 30.23
N GLN A 455 15.96 -14.90 31.09
CA GLN A 455 16.40 -16.27 30.85
C GLN A 455 15.70 -16.89 29.63
N THR A 456 14.45 -16.51 29.35
CA THR A 456 13.70 -16.98 28.18
C THR A 456 14.34 -16.44 26.90
N VAL A 457 14.62 -15.14 26.83
CA VAL A 457 15.30 -14.51 25.70
C VAL A 457 16.70 -15.09 25.50
N ASP A 458 17.47 -15.29 26.59
CA ASP A 458 18.78 -15.94 26.53
C ASP A 458 18.70 -17.36 25.96
N ARG A 459 17.62 -18.11 26.23
CA ARG A 459 17.38 -19.44 25.65
C ARG A 459 17.01 -19.36 24.17
N ILE A 460 16.13 -18.43 23.81
CA ILE A 460 15.69 -18.20 22.42
C ILE A 460 16.90 -17.93 21.53
N ARG A 461 17.74 -16.95 21.90
CA ARG A 461 18.93 -16.56 21.13
C ARG A 461 19.96 -17.70 21.01
N ARG A 462 20.20 -18.44 22.09
CA ARG A 462 21.13 -19.59 22.07
C ARG A 462 20.64 -20.75 21.19
N ALA A 463 19.34 -21.04 21.20
CA ALA A 463 18.77 -22.13 20.41
C ALA A 463 18.57 -21.76 18.93
N ASN A 464 18.40 -20.46 18.66
CA ASN A 464 18.06 -19.91 17.34
C ASN A 464 18.97 -18.72 16.99
N PRO A 465 20.21 -18.98 16.53
CA PRO A 465 21.16 -17.91 16.18
C PRO A 465 20.70 -16.96 15.07
N ASN A 466 19.73 -17.38 14.25
CA ASN A 466 19.16 -16.55 13.18
C ASN A 466 18.26 -15.44 13.72
N ILE A 467 17.74 -15.56 14.95
CA ILE A 467 16.91 -14.53 15.58
C ILE A 467 17.83 -13.43 16.11
N GLN A 468 17.90 -12.34 15.35
CA GLN A 468 18.71 -11.16 15.67
C GLN A 468 17.96 -10.22 16.61
N HIS A 469 16.64 -10.12 16.46
CA HIS A 469 15.83 -9.17 17.21
C HIS A 469 14.66 -9.86 17.93
N VAL A 470 14.45 -9.46 19.19
CA VAL A 470 13.32 -9.93 20.00
C VAL A 470 12.58 -8.70 20.48
N ALA A 471 11.33 -8.60 20.05
CA ALA A 471 10.39 -7.58 20.49
C ALA A 471 9.39 -8.14 21.50
N VAL A 472 8.91 -7.28 22.39
CA VAL A 472 7.79 -7.59 23.28
C VAL A 472 6.65 -6.61 23.09
N TRP A 473 5.42 -7.09 23.23
CA TRP A 473 4.22 -6.24 23.21
C TRP A 473 3.98 -5.58 24.57
N HIS A 474 3.50 -4.34 24.60
CA HIS A 474 2.88 -3.74 25.79
C HIS A 474 1.89 -2.63 25.37
N ALA A 475 0.91 -2.31 26.21
CA ALA A 475 0.05 -1.15 26.00
C ALA A 475 0.67 0.14 26.55
N LEU A 476 0.20 1.30 26.05
CA LEU A 476 0.77 2.61 26.41
C LEU A 476 0.51 2.97 27.89
N LEU A 477 -0.74 2.91 28.36
CA LEU A 477 -1.13 3.36 29.71
C LEU A 477 -1.02 2.29 30.82
N GLY A 478 -0.33 1.18 30.56
CA GLY A 478 -0.29 0.01 31.45
C GLY A 478 -0.63 -1.27 30.69
N TYR A 479 -1.29 -2.23 31.35
CA TYR A 479 -2.03 -3.26 30.62
C TYR A 479 -3.41 -2.71 30.22
N TRP A 480 -4.27 -3.50 29.58
CA TRP A 480 -5.62 -3.06 29.17
C TRP A 480 -6.47 -2.46 30.31
N GLY A 481 -6.32 -2.95 31.55
CA GLY A 481 -6.97 -2.36 32.74
C GLY A 481 -6.15 -1.29 33.49
N GLY A 482 -4.97 -0.91 32.97
CA GLY A 482 -4.03 0.02 33.59
C GLY A 482 -2.97 -0.64 34.48
N ILE A 483 -2.57 0.07 35.54
CA ILE A 483 -1.57 -0.32 36.53
C ILE A 483 -2.24 -0.91 37.77
N CYS A 484 -1.64 -1.95 38.35
CA CYS A 484 -2.14 -2.57 39.58
C CYS A 484 -1.85 -1.64 40.78
N PRO A 485 -2.88 -1.19 41.53
CA PRO A 485 -2.69 -0.27 42.66
C PRO A 485 -1.79 -0.79 43.77
N ASP A 486 -1.77 -2.11 43.97
CA ASP A 486 -0.98 -2.80 44.99
C ASP A 486 0.33 -3.40 44.43
N GLY A 487 0.64 -3.13 43.15
CA GLY A 487 1.83 -3.66 42.46
C GLY A 487 3.08 -2.81 42.66
N ASP A 488 4.25 -3.40 42.37
CA ASP A 488 5.56 -2.75 42.47
C ASP A 488 5.64 -1.44 41.68
N LEU A 489 4.95 -1.36 40.53
CA LEU A 489 4.94 -0.16 39.68
C LEU A 489 4.26 1.03 40.38
N ALA A 490 3.09 0.81 41.00
CA ALA A 490 2.37 1.86 41.72
C ALA A 490 3.06 2.30 43.02
N GLN A 491 3.95 1.46 43.57
CA GLN A 491 4.77 1.82 44.73
C GLN A 491 6.01 2.65 44.36
N ARG A 492 6.53 2.47 43.14
CA ARG A 492 7.75 3.15 42.68
C ARG A 492 7.48 4.50 42.00
N TYR A 493 6.43 4.57 41.21
CA TYR A 493 6.13 5.75 40.40
C TYR A 493 4.84 6.41 40.88
N GLN A 494 4.78 7.73 40.75
CA GLN A 494 3.53 8.46 40.97
C GLN A 494 2.47 7.98 39.97
N THR A 495 1.27 7.70 40.47
CA THR A 495 0.14 7.24 39.65
C THR A 495 -1.06 8.16 39.80
N LYS A 496 -1.88 8.24 38.75
CA LYS A 496 -3.15 8.97 38.73
C LYS A 496 -4.28 8.05 38.30
N GLU A 497 -5.40 8.14 39.01
CA GLU A 497 -6.66 7.53 38.55
C GLU A 497 -7.28 8.44 37.48
N VAL A 498 -7.50 7.90 36.29
CA VAL A 498 -8.09 8.62 35.15
C VAL A 498 -9.39 7.94 34.73
N LYS A 499 -10.33 8.74 34.24
CA LYS A 499 -11.61 8.25 33.74
C LYS A 499 -11.53 8.03 32.23
N VAL A 500 -11.90 6.83 31.78
CA VAL A 500 -11.93 6.40 30.37
C VAL A 500 -13.38 6.23 29.95
N LYS A 501 -13.73 6.76 28.77
CA LYS A 501 -15.07 6.65 28.20
C LYS A 501 -15.00 5.94 26.85
N ASP A 502 -15.65 4.78 26.77
CA ASP A 502 -15.85 4.09 25.50
C ASP A 502 -16.84 4.88 24.63
N PRO A 503 -16.54 5.11 23.33
CA PRO A 503 -17.49 5.73 22.41
C PRO A 503 -18.78 4.92 22.27
N SER A 504 -18.72 3.60 22.46
CA SER A 504 -19.87 2.70 22.49
C SER A 504 -20.25 2.34 23.93
N ALA A 505 -21.51 2.57 24.29
CA ALA A 505 -22.03 2.17 25.62
C ALA A 505 -21.95 0.65 25.85
N ASP A 506 -21.97 -0.13 24.77
CA ASP A 506 -21.80 -1.59 24.76
C ASP A 506 -20.39 -2.00 24.31
N GLY A 507 -19.44 -1.07 24.25
CA GLY A 507 -18.07 -1.37 23.85
C GLY A 507 -17.31 -2.18 24.91
N PRO A 508 -16.21 -2.85 24.52
CA PRO A 508 -15.49 -3.74 25.43
C PRO A 508 -14.90 -3.01 26.63
N ILE A 509 -14.52 -1.74 26.50
CA ILE A 509 -13.99 -0.96 27.63
C ILE A 509 -15.14 -0.62 28.59
N ALA A 510 -16.28 -0.17 28.08
CA ALA A 510 -17.46 0.13 28.92
C ALA A 510 -17.98 -1.11 29.66
N GLN A 511 -18.03 -2.27 29.00
CA GLN A 511 -18.51 -3.51 29.62
C GLN A 511 -17.59 -4.04 30.72
N ASN A 512 -16.27 -3.90 30.54
CA ASN A 512 -15.29 -4.52 31.43
C ASN A 512 -14.78 -3.57 32.52
N ILE A 513 -14.90 -2.25 32.33
CA ILE A 513 -14.48 -1.21 33.27
C ILE A 513 -15.72 -0.40 33.70
N PRO A 514 -16.61 -0.95 34.56
CA PRO A 514 -17.93 -0.37 34.83
C PRO A 514 -17.89 0.98 35.57
N ASN A 515 -16.84 1.25 36.34
CA ASN A 515 -16.63 2.57 36.96
C ASN A 515 -15.93 3.56 36.00
N GLY A 516 -15.56 3.10 34.80
CA GLY A 516 -14.86 3.86 33.77
C GLY A 516 -13.52 4.41 34.23
N LYS A 517 -12.82 3.75 35.17
CA LYS A 517 -11.61 4.26 35.81
C LYS A 517 -10.47 3.26 35.68
N ILE A 518 -9.30 3.77 35.31
CA ILE A 518 -8.05 3.02 35.32
C ILE A 518 -6.99 3.79 36.10
N LEU A 519 -6.03 3.08 36.67
CA LEU A 519 -4.85 3.69 37.26
C LEU A 519 -3.75 3.74 36.20
N ALA A 520 -3.17 4.91 35.95
CA ALA A 520 -2.06 5.10 35.02
C ALA A 520 -0.88 5.77 35.72
N ILE A 521 0.30 5.72 35.12
CA ILE A 521 1.46 6.49 35.60
C ILE A 521 1.17 7.97 35.39
N ASP A 522 1.44 8.82 36.40
CA ASP A 522 1.23 10.26 36.24
C ASP A 522 2.18 10.82 35.17
N PRO A 523 1.74 11.77 34.32
CA PRO A 523 2.60 12.44 33.35
C PRO A 523 3.93 12.97 33.90
N GLU A 524 4.01 13.33 35.19
CA GLU A 524 5.26 13.78 35.81
C GLU A 524 6.30 12.66 36.01
N ALA A 525 5.85 11.40 36.12
CA ALA A 525 6.70 10.23 36.35
C ALA A 525 6.90 9.35 35.10
N VAL A 526 6.16 9.62 34.01
CA VAL A 526 6.11 8.73 32.83
C VAL A 526 7.45 8.63 32.08
N GLN A 527 8.25 9.70 32.08
CA GLN A 527 9.59 9.71 31.47
C GLN A 527 10.53 8.73 32.17
N GLU A 528 10.56 8.75 33.51
CA GLU A 528 11.38 7.83 34.32
C GLU A 528 10.87 6.40 34.18
N PHE A 529 9.54 6.21 34.21
CA PHE A 529 8.92 4.90 34.03
C PHE A 529 9.33 4.21 32.73
N TYR A 530 9.25 4.89 31.58
CA TYR A 530 9.65 4.28 30.31
C TYR A 530 11.16 4.09 30.20
N ASP A 531 11.97 5.00 30.75
CA ASP A 531 13.42 4.84 30.75
C ASP A 531 13.84 3.59 31.53
N ASP A 532 13.28 3.39 32.71
CA ASP A 532 13.52 2.22 33.55
C ASP A 532 12.96 0.94 32.92
N PHE A 533 11.75 0.99 32.37
CA PHE A 533 11.14 -0.18 31.73
C PHE A 533 11.96 -0.66 30.53
N TYR A 534 12.37 0.26 29.65
CA TYR A 534 13.14 -0.11 28.46
C TYR A 534 14.59 -0.45 28.80
N SER A 535 15.17 0.16 29.84
CA SER A 535 16.45 -0.28 30.39
C SER A 535 16.37 -1.73 30.91
N TYR A 536 15.29 -2.07 31.62
CA TYR A 536 15.03 -3.44 32.05
C TYR A 536 14.92 -4.41 30.86
N LEU A 537 14.11 -4.08 29.85
CA LEU A 537 13.97 -4.90 28.64
C LEU A 537 15.30 -5.10 27.91
N SER A 538 16.07 -4.03 27.73
CA SER A 538 17.43 -4.08 27.16
C SER A 538 18.35 -5.01 27.96
N SER A 539 18.31 -4.92 29.30
CA SER A 539 19.06 -5.83 30.19
C SER A 539 18.62 -7.30 30.09
N ALA A 540 17.36 -7.53 29.68
CA ALA A 540 16.81 -8.85 29.43
C ALA A 540 17.13 -9.38 28.02
N GLY A 541 17.80 -8.58 27.16
CA GLY A 541 18.16 -8.94 25.79
C GLY A 541 17.04 -8.70 24.77
N VAL A 542 15.96 -8.01 25.17
CA VAL A 542 14.93 -7.47 24.29
C VAL A 542 15.45 -6.17 23.69
N ASP A 543 15.28 -5.98 22.39
CA ASP A 543 15.86 -4.85 21.67
C ASP A 543 14.85 -4.15 20.74
N SER A 544 13.56 -4.45 20.92
CA SER A 544 12.44 -3.84 20.21
C SER A 544 11.15 -3.94 21.02
N VAL A 545 10.15 -3.11 20.70
CA VAL A 545 8.82 -3.15 21.32
C VAL A 545 7.71 -2.98 20.29
N LYS A 546 6.56 -3.63 20.53
CA LYS A 546 5.28 -3.30 19.88
C LYS A 546 4.40 -2.62 20.92
N THR A 547 4.21 -1.31 20.80
CA THR A 547 3.44 -0.51 21.76
C THR A 547 2.04 -0.26 21.25
N ASP A 548 1.06 -0.80 21.95
CA ASP A 548 -0.33 -0.89 21.53
C ASP A 548 -1.26 -0.03 22.39
N ALA A 549 -2.54 -0.03 22.04
CA ALA A 549 -3.60 0.69 22.73
C ALA A 549 -3.31 2.18 22.94
N GLN A 550 -2.50 2.81 22.08
CA GLN A 550 -2.12 4.21 22.23
C GLN A 550 -3.32 5.17 22.17
N PHE A 551 -4.38 4.76 21.46
CA PHE A 551 -5.66 5.44 21.41
C PHE A 551 -6.35 5.63 22.76
N TYR A 552 -5.97 4.90 23.82
CA TYR A 552 -6.55 5.06 25.16
C TYR A 552 -6.48 6.51 25.66
N ILE A 553 -5.46 7.27 25.24
CA ILE A 553 -5.36 8.69 25.61
C ILE A 553 -6.51 9.52 25.04
N ASP A 554 -7.01 9.22 23.83
CA ASP A 554 -8.17 9.95 23.27
C ASP A 554 -9.50 9.58 23.95
N LEU A 555 -9.52 8.47 24.70
CA LEU A 555 -10.68 8.01 25.46
C LEU A 555 -10.75 8.59 26.87
N LEU A 556 -9.72 9.29 27.36
CA LEU A 556 -9.79 9.94 28.67
C LEU A 556 -10.92 10.98 28.65
N ASP A 557 -11.74 11.03 29.70
CA ASP A 557 -12.97 11.86 29.77
C ASP A 557 -12.68 13.30 30.16
N ASP A 558 -11.67 13.52 30.99
CA ASP A 558 -11.27 14.84 31.49
C ASP A 558 -10.32 15.56 30.49
N PRO A 559 -10.57 16.85 30.15
CA PRO A 559 -9.75 17.60 29.20
C PRO A 559 -8.33 17.85 29.68
N GLU A 560 -8.13 18.13 30.97
CA GLU A 560 -6.81 18.35 31.56
C GLU A 560 -5.97 17.06 31.47
N ASP A 561 -6.58 15.91 31.77
CA ASP A 561 -5.94 14.61 31.62
C ASP A 561 -5.61 14.30 30.15
N ARG A 562 -6.54 14.51 29.20
CA ARG A 562 -6.26 14.29 27.77
C ARG A 562 -5.07 15.13 27.30
N LYS A 563 -5.08 16.44 27.61
CA LYS A 563 -4.00 17.37 27.25
C LYS A 563 -2.66 16.94 27.84
N ARG A 564 -2.60 16.71 29.16
CA ARG A 564 -1.36 16.34 29.85
C ARG A 564 -0.81 14.98 29.39
N PHE A 565 -1.68 13.97 29.22
CA PHE A 565 -1.26 12.63 28.86
C PHE A 565 -0.79 12.53 27.41
N MET A 566 -1.43 13.21 26.46
CA MET A 566 -1.10 13.13 25.03
C MET A 566 0.37 13.41 24.76
N THR A 567 0.84 14.61 25.11
CA THR A 567 2.22 15.02 24.85
C THR A 567 3.20 14.21 25.71
N SER A 568 2.95 14.11 27.02
CA SER A 568 3.90 13.51 27.96
C SER A 568 4.16 12.03 27.68
N TYR A 569 3.11 11.24 27.41
CA TYR A 569 3.29 9.81 27.09
C TYR A 569 3.94 9.61 25.73
N GLN A 570 3.52 10.35 24.70
CA GLN A 570 4.08 10.21 23.35
C GLN A 570 5.56 10.59 23.30
N ASP A 571 5.95 11.67 23.99
CA ASP A 571 7.35 12.07 24.06
C ASP A 571 8.19 11.14 24.93
N ALA A 572 7.72 10.77 26.12
CA ALA A 572 8.44 9.83 26.98
C ALA A 572 8.66 8.48 26.30
N TRP A 573 7.62 7.94 25.66
CA TRP A 573 7.72 6.71 24.88
C TRP A 573 8.70 6.84 23.72
N SER A 574 8.61 7.92 22.93
CA SER A 574 9.49 8.15 21.77
C SER A 574 10.96 8.28 22.19
N ILE A 575 11.23 9.06 23.25
CA ILE A 575 12.58 9.31 23.76
C ILE A 575 13.18 8.02 24.32
N ALA A 576 12.43 7.27 25.13
CA ALA A 576 12.89 6.01 25.69
C ALA A 576 13.13 4.97 24.58
N ALA A 577 12.21 4.85 23.62
CA ALA A 577 12.36 3.93 22.48
C ALA A 577 13.63 4.25 21.69
N LEU A 578 13.87 5.53 21.38
CA LEU A 578 15.07 5.97 20.68
C LEU A 578 16.35 5.66 21.47
N LYS A 579 16.34 5.92 22.77
CA LYS A 579 17.49 5.71 23.66
C LYS A 579 17.88 4.24 23.78
N HIS A 580 16.92 3.34 23.91
CA HIS A 580 17.18 1.92 24.23
C HIS A 580 17.09 0.97 23.03
N PHE A 581 16.27 1.30 22.02
CA PHE A 581 15.98 0.44 20.87
C PHE A 581 16.26 1.11 19.52
N THR A 582 16.73 2.36 19.52
CA THR A 582 16.98 3.13 18.30
C THR A 582 15.68 3.34 17.52
N THR A 583 15.53 2.78 16.32
CA THR A 583 14.27 2.88 15.54
C THR A 583 13.41 1.63 15.63
N LYS A 584 13.81 0.63 16.43
CA LYS A 584 13.15 -0.68 16.53
C LYS A 584 11.95 -0.61 17.47
N SER A 585 10.90 0.06 17.03
CA SER A 585 9.62 0.15 17.77
C SER A 585 8.45 0.17 16.80
N ILE A 586 7.41 -0.61 17.09
CA ILE A 586 6.17 -0.66 16.30
C ILE A 586 5.11 0.12 17.08
N SER A 587 4.53 1.14 16.46
CA SER A 587 3.41 1.92 16.99
C SER A 587 2.09 1.30 16.56
N CYS A 588 1.27 0.89 17.53
CA CYS A 588 0.01 0.19 17.31
C CYS A 588 -1.15 0.91 18.01
N GLY A 589 -2.33 0.90 17.39
CA GLY A 589 -3.51 1.61 17.88
C GLY A 589 -3.33 3.14 17.93
N SER A 590 -2.55 3.70 17.00
CA SER A 590 -2.06 5.08 17.08
C SER A 590 -2.51 5.98 15.92
N MET A 591 -3.55 5.61 15.17
CA MET A 591 -4.09 6.44 14.08
C MET A 591 -5.14 7.46 14.55
N ILE A 592 -5.08 7.89 15.81
CA ILE A 592 -5.89 9.01 16.30
C ILE A 592 -5.30 10.35 15.82
N PRO A 593 -6.13 11.37 15.51
CA PRO A 593 -5.66 12.61 14.90
C PRO A 593 -4.52 13.29 15.68
N GLN A 594 -4.63 13.37 17.00
CA GLN A 594 -3.63 14.03 17.84
C GLN A 594 -2.26 13.34 17.74
N ILE A 595 -2.20 12.00 17.77
CA ILE A 595 -0.92 11.27 17.60
C ILE A 595 -0.39 11.44 16.17
N ILE A 596 -1.26 11.43 15.15
CA ILE A 596 -0.83 11.65 13.76
C ILE A 596 -0.08 12.99 13.66
N PHE A 597 -0.67 14.08 14.13
CA PHE A 597 -0.10 15.41 13.99
C PHE A 597 1.05 15.69 14.98
N HIS A 598 1.05 15.08 16.16
CA HIS A 598 2.12 15.23 17.16
C HIS A 598 3.35 14.38 16.86
N SER A 599 3.15 13.11 16.48
CA SER A 599 4.23 12.11 16.43
C SER A 599 4.55 11.63 15.01
N GLN A 600 3.61 11.69 14.07
CA GLN A 600 3.76 11.07 12.74
C GLN A 600 3.92 12.07 11.59
N VAL A 601 3.40 13.30 11.70
CA VAL A 601 3.64 14.38 10.71
C VAL A 601 5.05 14.97 10.83
N PRO A 602 5.59 15.25 12.03
CA PRO A 602 6.93 15.81 12.18
C PRO A 602 8.04 14.87 11.67
N THR A 603 9.03 15.45 11.02
CA THR A 603 10.20 14.73 10.45
C THR A 603 11.47 14.91 11.29
N ASN A 604 11.32 15.23 12.58
CA ASN A 604 12.41 15.45 13.54
C ASN A 604 12.75 14.18 14.35
N LYS A 605 12.10 13.06 14.05
CA LYS A 605 12.28 11.74 14.67
C LYS A 605 12.54 10.71 13.55
N PRO A 606 13.21 9.58 13.80
CA PRO A 606 13.35 8.52 12.79
C PRO A 606 12.01 7.93 12.39
N THR A 607 11.93 7.40 11.17
CA THR A 607 10.76 6.65 10.70
C THR A 607 10.66 5.31 11.45
N ILE A 608 9.45 4.98 11.90
CA ILE A 608 9.15 3.71 12.59
C ILE A 608 7.92 3.02 11.98
N PRO A 609 7.79 1.69 12.11
CA PRO A 609 6.56 0.99 11.74
C PRO A 609 5.33 1.50 12.52
N VAL A 610 4.25 1.80 11.79
CA VAL A 610 2.95 2.19 12.37
C VAL A 610 1.86 1.31 11.79
N ARG A 611 1.08 0.65 12.64
CA ARG A 611 -0.04 -0.20 12.22
C ARG A 611 -1.07 0.63 11.45
N ASN A 612 -1.34 0.22 10.22
CA ASN A 612 -2.05 1.00 9.21
C ASN A 612 -3.51 0.54 9.00
N SER A 613 -3.99 -0.41 9.77
CA SER A 613 -5.38 -0.87 9.77
C SER A 613 -5.78 -1.52 11.10
N ASP A 614 -7.05 -1.90 11.18
CA ASP A 614 -7.50 -2.88 12.18
C ASP A 614 -6.85 -4.26 11.98
N ASP A 615 -7.01 -5.13 12.96
CA ASP A 615 -6.36 -6.43 13.04
C ASP A 615 -6.74 -7.36 11.87
N PHE A 616 -5.81 -8.26 11.53
CA PHE A 616 -6.08 -9.41 10.69
C PHE A 616 -6.91 -10.47 11.44
N PHE A 617 -8.16 -10.68 11.01
CA PHE A 617 -9.07 -11.68 11.56
C PHE A 617 -9.14 -12.93 10.67
N PRO A 618 -8.36 -14.01 10.96
CA PRO A 618 -8.31 -15.21 10.11
C PRO A 618 -9.67 -15.87 9.91
N GLU A 619 -10.53 -15.84 10.94
CA GLU A 619 -11.80 -16.56 10.96
C GLU A 619 -12.98 -15.77 10.34
N ILE A 620 -12.75 -14.56 9.82
CA ILE A 620 -13.80 -13.71 9.23
C ILE A 620 -13.53 -13.53 7.73
N PRO A 621 -14.11 -14.37 6.84
CA PRO A 621 -13.80 -14.37 5.41
C PRO A 621 -14.00 -13.01 4.71
N ALA A 622 -15.03 -12.26 5.12
CA ALA A 622 -15.32 -10.93 4.54
C ALA A 622 -14.28 -9.87 4.93
N SER A 623 -13.48 -10.12 5.97
CA SER A 623 -12.46 -9.18 6.43
C SER A 623 -11.23 -9.14 5.53
N HIS A 624 -10.90 -10.21 4.79
CA HIS A 624 -9.65 -10.28 4.01
C HIS A 624 -9.59 -9.25 2.88
N PRO A 625 -10.60 -9.15 1.98
CA PRO A 625 -10.57 -8.12 0.94
C PRO A 625 -10.65 -6.72 1.54
N TRP A 626 -11.48 -6.53 2.58
CA TRP A 626 -11.61 -5.26 3.29
C TRP A 626 -10.30 -4.80 3.93
N HIS A 627 -9.56 -5.70 4.57
CA HIS A 627 -8.28 -5.41 5.22
C HIS A 627 -7.26 -4.87 4.21
N VAL A 628 -7.11 -5.51 3.05
CA VAL A 628 -6.18 -5.05 2.00
C VAL A 628 -6.65 -3.74 1.39
N PHE A 629 -7.95 -3.60 1.15
CA PHE A 629 -8.55 -2.36 0.65
C PHE A 629 -8.34 -1.18 1.61
N CYS A 630 -8.60 -1.38 2.90
CA CYS A 630 -8.43 -0.39 3.96
C CYS A 630 -6.97 0.06 4.07
N ASN A 631 -6.02 -0.89 4.10
CA ASN A 631 -4.60 -0.57 4.14
C ASN A 631 -4.14 0.25 2.94
N ALA A 632 -4.52 -0.16 1.72
CA ALA A 632 -4.15 0.53 0.49
C ALA A 632 -4.68 1.97 0.43
N HIS A 633 -5.88 2.23 0.96
CA HIS A 633 -6.47 3.57 1.01
C HIS A 633 -5.94 4.40 2.18
N ASN A 634 -5.69 3.81 3.35
CA ASN A 634 -5.03 4.52 4.46
C ASN A 634 -3.63 5.00 4.04
N ALA A 635 -2.94 4.21 3.20
CA ALA A 635 -1.66 4.58 2.59
C ALA A 635 -1.71 5.81 1.68
N LEU A 636 -2.89 6.31 1.26
CA LEU A 636 -3.02 7.62 0.59
C LEU A 636 -2.63 8.79 1.51
N LEU A 637 -2.77 8.61 2.83
CA LEU A 637 -2.30 9.55 3.84
C LEU A 637 -0.99 9.08 4.48
N THR A 638 -0.93 7.84 4.96
CA THR A 638 0.17 7.40 5.84
C THR A 638 1.53 7.37 5.15
N ARG A 639 1.59 7.22 3.82
CA ARG A 639 2.85 7.33 3.06
C ARG A 639 3.49 8.72 3.10
N TYR A 640 2.72 9.76 3.43
CA TYR A 640 3.19 11.14 3.54
C TYR A 640 3.62 11.50 4.97
N LEU A 641 3.26 10.66 5.94
CA LEU A 641 3.71 10.76 7.32
C LEU A 641 5.13 10.20 7.44
N ASN A 642 5.82 10.56 8.51
CA ASN A 642 7.14 10.05 8.88
C ASN A 642 7.04 8.65 9.52
N VAL A 643 6.42 7.71 8.81
CA VAL A 643 6.11 6.36 9.30
C VAL A 643 6.30 5.33 8.21
N LEU A 644 6.53 4.08 8.60
CA LEU A 644 6.48 2.92 7.71
C LEU A 644 5.14 2.20 7.91
N PRO A 645 4.19 2.24 6.96
CA PRO A 645 2.89 1.60 7.15
C PRO A 645 3.01 0.07 7.32
N ASP A 646 2.63 -0.41 8.49
CA ASP A 646 2.55 -1.83 8.86
C ASP A 646 1.15 -2.36 8.53
N TRP A 647 1.09 -3.29 7.56
CA TRP A 647 -0.15 -3.92 7.07
C TRP A 647 -0.54 -5.16 7.88
N ASP A 648 -0.02 -5.29 9.09
CA ASP A 648 -0.29 -6.35 10.05
C ASP A 648 0.16 -7.75 9.61
N MET A 649 0.27 -8.62 10.62
CA MET A 649 0.55 -10.03 10.48
C MET A 649 -0.53 -10.77 9.67
N PHE A 650 -0.18 -11.95 9.17
CA PHE A 650 -1.13 -12.85 8.52
C PHE A 650 -0.67 -14.32 8.65
N GLN A 651 -1.52 -15.24 8.23
CA GLN A 651 -1.19 -16.68 8.20
C GLN A 651 -0.89 -17.13 6.77
N THR A 652 0.24 -17.80 6.59
CA THR A 652 0.66 -18.39 5.31
C THR A 652 -0.09 -19.67 4.96
N SER A 653 -0.66 -20.38 5.94
CA SER A 653 -1.55 -21.52 5.71
C SER A 653 -3.03 -21.13 5.81
N HIS A 654 -3.53 -20.39 4.83
CA HIS A 654 -4.91 -19.88 4.79
C HIS A 654 -5.43 -19.78 3.34
N PRO A 655 -6.75 -19.89 3.05
CA PRO A 655 -7.28 -19.70 1.69
C PRO A 655 -6.94 -18.36 1.03
N TYR A 656 -6.71 -17.30 1.82
CA TYR A 656 -6.24 -15.99 1.37
C TYR A 656 -4.74 -15.76 1.61
N ALA A 657 -3.95 -16.80 1.89
CA ALA A 657 -2.54 -16.64 2.27
C ALA A 657 -1.72 -15.96 1.19
N SER A 658 -1.78 -16.45 -0.05
CA SER A 658 -1.02 -15.87 -1.16
C SER A 658 -1.51 -14.46 -1.51
N PHE A 659 -2.81 -14.19 -1.36
CA PHE A 659 -3.42 -12.87 -1.52
C PHE A 659 -2.85 -11.86 -0.51
N HIS A 660 -2.79 -12.24 0.78
CA HIS A 660 -2.20 -11.40 1.82
C HIS A 660 -0.69 -11.26 1.68
N ALA A 661 0.03 -12.34 1.33
CA ALA A 661 1.46 -12.32 1.06
C ALA A 661 1.82 -11.30 -0.03
N ALA A 662 1.10 -11.33 -1.16
CA ALA A 662 1.27 -10.38 -2.24
C ALA A 662 0.98 -8.94 -1.79
N ALA A 663 -0.08 -8.73 -1.03
CA ALA A 663 -0.42 -7.41 -0.49
C ALA A 663 0.69 -6.84 0.41
N ARG A 664 1.25 -7.63 1.33
CA ARG A 664 2.36 -7.18 2.19
C ARG A 664 3.67 -6.99 1.41
N CYS A 665 3.94 -7.78 0.37
CA CYS A 665 5.12 -7.55 -0.46
C CYS A 665 5.02 -6.23 -1.24
N VAL A 666 3.86 -5.93 -1.82
CA VAL A 666 3.63 -4.71 -2.60
C VAL A 666 3.57 -3.45 -1.72
N SER A 667 3.17 -3.59 -0.44
CA SER A 667 2.98 -2.45 0.47
C SER A 667 4.24 -1.62 0.72
N GLY A 668 5.43 -2.20 0.57
CA GLY A 668 6.67 -1.51 0.95
C GLY A 668 6.87 -1.40 2.46
N GLY A 669 6.07 -2.10 3.26
CA GLY A 669 6.19 -2.22 4.72
C GLY A 669 6.79 -3.56 5.17
N PRO A 670 6.80 -3.84 6.49
CA PRO A 670 7.29 -5.10 7.04
C PRO A 670 6.32 -6.27 6.78
N VAL A 671 6.82 -7.51 6.92
CA VAL A 671 6.03 -8.75 6.76
C VAL A 671 6.14 -9.59 8.03
N TYR A 672 5.01 -9.83 8.67
CA TYR A 672 4.92 -10.70 9.84
C TYR A 672 4.04 -11.92 9.56
N ILE A 673 4.53 -13.09 9.93
CA ILE A 673 3.76 -14.33 9.92
C ILE A 673 3.30 -14.68 11.33
N THR A 674 2.12 -15.26 11.47
CA THR A 674 1.53 -15.66 12.77
C THR A 674 0.80 -16.99 12.68
N ASP A 675 1.31 -17.86 11.80
CA ASP A 675 0.84 -19.22 11.62
C ASP A 675 0.89 -20.03 12.92
N GLU A 676 -0.07 -20.94 13.09
CA GLU A 676 0.03 -22.00 14.08
C GLU A 676 1.27 -22.88 13.78
N PRO A 677 2.06 -23.26 14.79
CA PRO A 677 3.25 -24.08 14.60
C PRO A 677 2.97 -25.34 13.77
N GLY A 678 3.65 -25.44 12.63
CA GLY A 678 3.57 -26.60 11.73
C GLY A 678 2.57 -26.43 10.59
N LYS A 679 1.73 -25.39 10.61
CA LYS A 679 0.81 -25.03 9.52
C LYS A 679 1.39 -23.84 8.74
N HIS A 680 2.42 -24.09 7.94
CA HIS A 680 3.07 -23.06 7.12
C HIS A 680 3.04 -23.43 5.64
N ASP A 681 2.80 -22.45 4.76
CA ASP A 681 2.97 -22.63 3.31
C ASP A 681 4.38 -22.17 2.89
N LEU A 682 5.27 -23.15 2.74
CA LEU A 682 6.66 -22.91 2.34
C LEU A 682 6.79 -22.29 0.93
N LYS A 683 5.83 -22.53 0.03
CA LYS A 683 5.86 -21.93 -1.32
C LYS A 683 5.50 -20.46 -1.28
N VAL A 684 4.58 -20.06 -0.41
CA VAL A 684 4.25 -18.65 -0.18
C VAL A 684 5.42 -17.94 0.51
N LEU A 685 6.00 -18.56 1.54
CA LEU A 685 7.19 -18.03 2.24
C LEU A 685 8.37 -17.82 1.28
N ASP A 686 8.65 -18.79 0.41
CA ASP A 686 9.70 -18.65 -0.59
C ASP A 686 9.43 -17.46 -1.53
N GLN A 687 8.20 -17.23 -1.97
CA GLN A 687 7.89 -16.11 -2.86
C GLN A 687 8.07 -14.73 -2.20
N MET A 688 7.93 -14.62 -0.88
CA MET A 688 8.06 -13.35 -0.15
C MET A 688 9.49 -13.05 0.29
N THR A 689 10.33 -14.09 0.42
CA THR A 689 11.61 -13.99 1.10
C THR A 689 12.78 -14.49 0.26
N ALA A 690 13.97 -14.01 0.60
CA ALA A 690 15.21 -14.47 -0.01
C ALA A 690 16.33 -14.56 1.03
N PRO A 691 17.21 -15.57 0.94
CA PRO A 691 18.38 -15.66 1.82
C PRO A 691 19.44 -14.60 1.43
N THR A 692 20.07 -13.98 2.40
CA THR A 692 21.23 -13.10 2.20
C THR A 692 22.52 -13.91 2.07
N VAL A 693 23.61 -13.25 1.70
CA VAL A 693 24.95 -13.86 1.68
C VAL A 693 25.46 -14.25 3.07
N THR A 694 24.92 -13.63 4.11
CA THR A 694 25.20 -13.95 5.53
C THR A 694 24.33 -15.08 6.07
N GLY A 695 23.35 -15.56 5.30
CA GLY A 695 22.44 -16.65 5.67
C GLY A 695 21.15 -16.21 6.39
N SER A 696 20.97 -14.90 6.62
CA SER A 696 19.71 -14.33 7.13
C SER A 696 18.60 -14.36 6.07
N THR A 697 17.35 -14.24 6.50
CA THR A 697 16.18 -14.19 5.59
C THR A 697 15.64 -12.78 5.53
N VAL A 698 15.58 -12.21 4.32
CA VAL A 698 15.03 -10.87 4.09
C VAL A 698 13.78 -10.92 3.22
N ILE A 699 12.91 -9.94 3.40
CA ILE A 699 11.80 -9.63 2.49
C ILE A 699 12.27 -8.64 1.43
N LEU A 700 11.61 -8.64 0.28
CA LEU A 700 11.99 -7.76 -0.85
C LEU A 700 11.10 -6.53 -0.88
N ARG A 701 11.28 -5.65 0.10
CA ARG A 701 10.47 -4.44 0.28
C ARG A 701 10.74 -3.38 -0.81
N PRO A 702 9.72 -2.93 -1.57
CA PRO A 702 9.84 -1.77 -2.46
C PRO A 702 10.27 -0.49 -1.72
N SER A 703 10.95 0.40 -2.44
CA SER A 703 11.50 1.66 -1.88
C SER A 703 10.42 2.71 -1.62
N VAL A 704 9.33 2.68 -2.38
CA VAL A 704 8.17 3.58 -2.25
C VAL A 704 6.97 2.77 -1.78
N ILE A 705 6.32 3.26 -0.72
CA ILE A 705 5.14 2.64 -0.09
C ILE A 705 4.01 2.45 -1.11
N GLY A 706 3.42 1.26 -1.06
CA GLY A 706 2.27 0.86 -1.86
C GLY A 706 0.99 1.55 -1.40
N ARG A 707 0.22 2.08 -2.36
CA ARG A 707 -1.07 2.73 -2.12
C ARG A 707 -2.10 2.37 -3.19
N ALA A 708 -3.38 2.60 -2.91
CA ALA A 708 -4.44 2.49 -3.90
C ALA A 708 -4.17 3.43 -5.10
N ILE A 709 -4.28 2.92 -6.33
CA ILE A 709 -4.23 3.74 -7.54
C ILE A 709 -5.59 4.43 -7.77
N ASP A 710 -6.68 3.70 -7.55
CA ASP A 710 -8.05 4.15 -7.75
C ASP A 710 -8.63 4.84 -6.51
N ILE A 711 -8.28 6.11 -6.30
CA ILE A 711 -8.64 6.87 -5.07
C ILE A 711 -10.14 6.85 -4.76
N TYR A 712 -10.99 6.93 -5.79
CA TYR A 712 -12.46 7.05 -5.67
C TYR A 712 -13.21 5.74 -5.93
N HIS A 713 -12.51 4.61 -5.94
CA HIS A 713 -13.13 3.30 -6.09
C HIS A 713 -13.74 2.87 -4.76
N ASP A 714 -15.06 2.70 -4.72
CA ASP A 714 -15.78 2.23 -3.55
C ASP A 714 -15.63 0.71 -3.38
N PHE A 715 -15.42 0.25 -2.15
CA PHE A 715 -15.30 -1.17 -1.83
C PHE A 715 -16.48 -2.02 -2.35
N ASN A 716 -17.69 -1.47 -2.30
CA ASN A 716 -18.93 -2.14 -2.72
C ASN A 716 -19.08 -2.21 -4.25
N GLU A 717 -18.31 -1.45 -5.02
CA GLU A 717 -18.24 -1.58 -6.49
C GLU A 717 -17.50 -2.85 -6.92
N LYS A 718 -16.73 -3.48 -6.01
CA LYS A 718 -16.09 -4.81 -6.19
C LYS A 718 -15.17 -4.95 -7.42
N HIS A 719 -14.68 -3.86 -7.98
CA HIS A 719 -13.63 -3.90 -9.02
C HIS A 719 -12.32 -4.46 -8.47
N ILE A 720 -11.42 -4.87 -9.35
CA ILE A 720 -10.06 -5.29 -8.96
C ILE A 720 -9.37 -4.11 -8.26
N LEU A 721 -8.96 -4.31 -7.02
CA LEU A 721 -8.16 -3.33 -6.27
C LEU A 721 -6.75 -3.29 -6.86
N ARG A 722 -6.30 -2.09 -7.22
CA ARG A 722 -4.96 -1.83 -7.75
C ARG A 722 -4.11 -1.11 -6.72
N VAL A 723 -3.01 -1.74 -6.31
CA VAL A 723 -2.04 -1.17 -5.35
C VAL A 723 -0.72 -0.92 -6.08
N GLY A 724 -0.33 0.34 -6.21
CA GLY A 724 0.90 0.74 -6.89
C GLY A 724 2.03 1.05 -5.92
N SER A 725 3.22 0.54 -6.21
CA SER A 725 4.48 0.88 -5.54
C SER A 725 5.63 1.06 -6.56
N TYR A 726 6.80 1.46 -6.08
CA TYR A 726 7.97 1.70 -6.92
C TYR A 726 9.25 1.30 -6.19
N THR A 727 10.26 0.83 -6.92
CA THR A 727 11.57 0.54 -6.35
C THR A 727 12.70 0.94 -7.30
N GLY A 728 13.81 1.41 -6.72
CA GLY A 728 14.97 1.92 -7.45
C GLY A 728 14.95 3.44 -7.67
N TRP A 729 15.91 3.92 -8.46
CA TRP A 729 16.10 5.35 -8.73
C TRP A 729 15.14 5.86 -9.79
N ALA A 730 14.76 7.14 -9.71
CA ALA A 730 13.90 7.76 -10.72
C ALA A 730 14.35 7.46 -12.16
N LYS A 731 13.39 7.14 -13.04
CA LYS A 731 13.57 6.74 -14.46
C LYS A 731 14.25 5.40 -14.73
N THR A 732 14.97 4.82 -13.76
CA THR A 732 15.72 3.56 -13.95
C THR A 732 15.20 2.42 -13.07
N GLY A 733 14.46 2.75 -12.03
CA GLY A 733 13.72 1.82 -11.19
C GLY A 733 12.47 1.27 -11.89
N SER A 734 11.80 0.36 -11.19
CA SER A 734 10.67 -0.40 -11.72
C SER A 734 9.38 -0.03 -10.99
N GLY A 735 8.34 0.27 -11.78
CA GLY A 735 6.97 0.42 -11.25
C GLY A 735 6.36 -0.94 -10.97
N ILE A 736 5.69 -1.09 -9.83
CA ILE A 736 5.04 -2.33 -9.40
C ILE A 736 3.56 -2.05 -9.21
N LEU A 737 2.72 -2.95 -9.71
CA LEU A 737 1.27 -2.90 -9.56
C LEU A 737 0.75 -4.25 -9.07
N GLY A 738 0.32 -4.30 -7.82
CA GLY A 738 -0.45 -5.42 -7.28
C GLY A 738 -1.93 -5.31 -7.68
N LEU A 739 -2.48 -6.40 -8.19
CA LEU A 739 -3.87 -6.52 -8.62
C LEU A 739 -4.56 -7.54 -7.73
N PHE A 740 -5.65 -7.17 -7.08
CA PHE A 740 -6.33 -8.00 -6.09
C PHE A 740 -7.83 -8.10 -6.40
N ASN A 741 -8.32 -9.31 -6.65
CA ASN A 741 -9.74 -9.53 -6.83
C ASN A 741 -10.46 -9.52 -5.48
N ILE A 742 -11.17 -8.43 -5.21
CA ILE A 742 -11.99 -8.26 -4.00
C ILE A 742 -13.46 -8.66 -4.21
N SER A 743 -13.81 -9.09 -5.43
CA SER A 743 -15.11 -9.67 -5.74
C SER A 743 -15.19 -11.14 -5.33
N SER A 744 -16.41 -11.65 -5.16
CA SER A 744 -16.71 -13.06 -4.95
C SER A 744 -16.79 -13.87 -6.26
N THR A 745 -16.40 -13.28 -7.39
CA THR A 745 -16.45 -13.91 -8.72
C THR A 745 -15.18 -13.58 -9.50
N GLU A 746 -14.92 -14.29 -10.59
CA GLU A 746 -13.89 -13.91 -11.56
C GLU A 746 -14.07 -12.44 -12.00
N ALA A 747 -12.96 -11.72 -12.12
CA ALA A 747 -12.91 -10.35 -12.59
C ALA A 747 -11.80 -10.19 -13.64
N SER A 748 -11.99 -9.26 -14.56
CA SER A 748 -10.99 -8.93 -15.58
C SER A 748 -10.77 -7.42 -15.63
N CYS A 749 -9.54 -7.01 -15.93
CA CYS A 749 -9.20 -5.60 -16.14
C CYS A 749 -8.15 -5.46 -17.23
N MET A 750 -8.01 -4.23 -17.73
CA MET A 750 -6.88 -3.81 -18.54
C MET A 750 -6.12 -2.73 -17.79
N VAL A 751 -4.80 -2.84 -17.79
CA VAL A 751 -3.88 -1.93 -17.12
C VAL A 751 -3.06 -1.21 -18.16
N SER A 752 -2.99 0.12 -18.05
CA SER A 752 -2.12 0.94 -18.87
C SER A 752 -0.72 1.02 -18.29
N LEU A 753 0.28 1.14 -19.17
CA LEU A 753 1.65 1.42 -18.74
C LEU A 753 1.73 2.73 -17.92
N MET A 754 0.85 3.69 -18.18
CA MET A 754 0.75 4.94 -17.41
C MET A 754 0.20 4.75 -15.99
N ASP A 755 -0.42 3.60 -15.69
CA ASP A 755 -0.95 3.30 -14.34
C ASP A 755 0.17 2.89 -13.36
N PHE A 756 1.36 2.54 -13.87
CA PHE A 756 2.49 2.14 -13.04
C PHE A 756 3.18 3.38 -12.43
N PRO A 757 3.37 3.41 -11.10
CA PRO A 757 4.12 4.49 -10.47
C PRO A 757 5.54 4.63 -11.05
N GLY A 758 6.00 5.87 -11.19
CA GLY A 758 7.33 6.20 -11.73
C GLY A 758 7.43 6.25 -13.26
N ILE A 759 6.33 5.98 -13.98
CA ILE A 759 6.24 6.16 -15.43
C ILE A 759 5.54 7.49 -15.73
N HIS A 760 6.09 8.26 -16.67
CA HIS A 760 5.60 9.60 -17.01
C HIS A 760 5.50 9.80 -18.53
N GLU A 761 4.53 10.63 -18.96
CA GLU A 761 4.11 10.83 -20.36
C GLU A 761 5.16 11.51 -21.27
N GLY A 762 6.34 11.83 -20.75
CA GLY A 762 7.46 12.43 -21.50
C GLY A 762 8.69 11.54 -21.64
N SER A 763 8.66 10.29 -21.17
CA SER A 763 9.80 9.39 -21.31
C SER A 763 9.78 8.72 -22.69
N ASP A 764 10.82 8.93 -23.51
CA ASP A 764 11.08 8.14 -24.72
C ASP A 764 11.55 6.70 -24.40
N SER A 765 11.56 6.34 -23.11
CA SER A 765 11.96 5.04 -22.60
C SER A 765 10.94 3.97 -22.99
N GLN A 766 11.46 2.80 -23.36
CA GLN A 766 10.65 1.61 -23.61
C GLN A 766 10.61 0.75 -22.36
N TYR A 767 9.48 0.13 -22.09
CA TYR A 767 9.28 -0.70 -20.91
C TYR A 767 8.81 -2.09 -21.31
N VAL A 768 9.15 -3.09 -20.52
CA VAL A 768 8.51 -4.41 -20.57
C VAL A 768 7.76 -4.64 -19.27
N VAL A 769 6.59 -5.27 -19.35
CA VAL A 769 5.78 -5.62 -18.18
C VAL A 769 5.85 -7.13 -17.99
N ARG A 770 6.14 -7.57 -16.78
CA ARG A 770 6.16 -9.00 -16.41
C ARG A 770 5.11 -9.29 -15.35
N SER A 771 4.36 -10.37 -15.53
CA SER A 771 3.48 -10.94 -14.51
C SER A 771 4.27 -11.87 -13.58
N HIS A 772 4.03 -11.76 -12.28
CA HIS A 772 4.61 -12.64 -11.27
C HIS A 772 4.01 -14.04 -11.36
N THR A 773 2.68 -14.15 -11.42
CA THR A 773 1.98 -15.44 -11.35
C THR A 773 2.20 -16.33 -12.57
N SER A 774 2.30 -15.74 -13.77
CA SER A 774 2.49 -16.50 -15.02
C SER A 774 3.93 -16.49 -15.54
N GLY A 775 4.74 -15.52 -15.12
CA GLY A 775 6.09 -15.29 -15.67
C GLY A 775 6.12 -14.64 -17.06
N LYS A 776 4.95 -14.43 -17.70
CA LYS A 776 4.85 -13.82 -19.04
C LYS A 776 5.42 -12.41 -19.05
N VAL A 777 6.13 -12.08 -20.14
CA VAL A 777 6.70 -10.75 -20.39
C VAL A 777 6.12 -10.17 -21.67
N THR A 778 5.79 -8.88 -21.67
CA THR A 778 5.32 -8.19 -22.87
C THR A 778 6.43 -7.92 -23.88
N SER A 779 6.05 -7.63 -25.12
CA SER A 779 6.94 -6.92 -26.04
C SER A 779 7.22 -5.49 -25.53
N PRO A 780 8.35 -4.85 -25.86
CA PRO A 780 8.64 -3.50 -25.42
C PRO A 780 7.54 -2.49 -25.81
N MET A 781 7.04 -1.73 -24.83
CA MET A 781 5.93 -0.76 -24.94
C MET A 781 6.43 0.66 -24.65
N ARG A 782 5.67 1.69 -25.05
CA ARG A 782 6.00 3.11 -24.81
C ARG A 782 4.82 3.86 -24.23
N PRO A 783 4.99 4.67 -23.17
CA PRO A 783 3.86 5.31 -22.48
C PRO A 783 2.93 6.13 -23.40
N SER A 784 3.48 6.80 -24.42
CA SER A 784 2.76 7.67 -25.36
C SER A 784 2.11 6.96 -26.56
N HIS A 785 2.27 5.65 -26.72
CA HIS A 785 1.69 4.89 -27.82
C HIS A 785 0.36 4.21 -27.42
N GLY A 786 -0.57 4.08 -28.38
CA GLY A 786 -1.85 3.37 -28.20
C GLY A 786 -1.75 1.84 -28.02
N HIS A 787 -0.54 1.29 -27.90
CA HIS A 787 -0.27 -0.15 -27.70
C HIS A 787 0.39 -0.40 -26.34
N SER A 788 -0.16 0.20 -25.29
CA SER A 788 0.43 0.25 -23.94
C SER A 788 -0.47 -0.37 -22.88
N LEU A 789 -1.27 -1.37 -23.27
CA LEU A 789 -2.22 -2.04 -22.41
C LEU A 789 -1.85 -3.51 -22.20
N VAL A 790 -2.08 -3.99 -20.98
CA VAL A 790 -2.01 -5.40 -20.63
C VAL A 790 -3.35 -5.83 -20.05
N SER A 791 -3.76 -7.06 -20.34
CA SER A 791 -5.03 -7.63 -19.85
C SER A 791 -4.74 -8.67 -18.78
N VAL A 792 -5.57 -8.66 -17.73
CA VAL A 792 -5.45 -9.54 -16.57
C VAL A 792 -6.83 -10.07 -16.22
N ILE A 793 -6.89 -11.36 -15.95
CA ILE A 793 -8.08 -12.08 -15.45
C ILE A 793 -7.69 -12.73 -14.14
N LEU A 794 -8.49 -12.50 -13.09
CA LEU A 794 -8.29 -13.02 -11.74
C LEU A 794 -9.54 -13.78 -11.29
N GLU A 795 -9.35 -15.00 -10.83
CA GLU A 795 -10.40 -15.80 -10.18
C GLU A 795 -10.81 -15.21 -8.82
N GLU A 796 -11.84 -15.77 -8.17
CA GLU A 796 -12.17 -15.43 -6.78
C GLU A 796 -10.92 -15.58 -5.88
N LYS A 797 -10.61 -14.58 -5.05
CA LYS A 797 -9.39 -14.52 -4.20
C LYS A 797 -8.07 -14.47 -5.01
N GLY A 798 -8.17 -14.34 -6.33
CA GLY A 798 -7.06 -14.21 -7.24
C GLY A 798 -6.34 -12.88 -7.08
N TRP A 799 -5.05 -12.91 -7.37
CA TRP A 799 -4.18 -11.75 -7.37
C TRP A 799 -3.07 -11.94 -8.41
N ASP A 800 -2.45 -10.84 -8.83
CA ASP A 800 -1.20 -10.87 -9.57
C ASP A 800 -0.35 -9.64 -9.21
N ILE A 801 0.96 -9.71 -9.47
CA ILE A 801 1.84 -8.55 -9.38
C ILE A 801 2.45 -8.34 -10.75
N LEU A 802 2.19 -7.17 -11.32
CA LEU A 802 2.81 -6.72 -12.55
C LEU A 802 3.98 -5.81 -12.19
N ALA A 803 5.11 -5.99 -12.86
CA ALA A 803 6.25 -5.08 -12.73
C ALA A 803 6.66 -4.56 -14.11
N ALA A 804 6.77 -3.24 -14.24
CA ALA A 804 7.20 -2.55 -15.43
C ALA A 804 8.69 -2.16 -15.32
N TYR A 805 9.50 -2.69 -16.22
CA TYR A 805 10.95 -2.53 -16.22
C TYR A 805 11.40 -1.64 -17.39
N PRO A 806 12.16 -0.55 -17.14
CA PRO A 806 12.72 0.25 -18.21
C PRO A 806 13.79 -0.55 -18.97
N THR A 807 13.74 -0.47 -20.29
CA THR A 807 14.67 -1.16 -21.19
C THR A 807 15.71 -0.19 -21.77
N ARG A 808 16.92 -0.71 -22.01
CA ARG A 808 17.99 0.02 -22.69
C ARG A 808 18.31 -0.68 -24.00
N ALA A 809 18.46 0.09 -25.07
CA ALA A 809 18.76 -0.42 -26.40
C ALA A 809 20.25 -0.36 -26.71
N PHE A 810 20.78 -1.43 -27.29
CA PHE A 810 22.18 -1.53 -27.73
C PHE A 810 22.24 -2.07 -29.16
N THR A 811 23.18 -1.56 -29.96
CA THR A 811 23.35 -1.98 -31.35
C THR A 811 24.21 -3.24 -31.43
N ARG A 812 23.66 -4.29 -32.06
CA ARG A 812 24.39 -5.54 -32.35
C ARG A 812 25.07 -5.43 -33.71
N ARG A 813 26.37 -5.76 -33.79
CA ARG A 813 27.10 -5.79 -35.08
C ARG A 813 27.04 -7.19 -35.66
N SER A 814 26.41 -7.34 -36.82
CA SER A 814 26.33 -8.65 -37.50
C SER A 814 27.72 -9.20 -37.82
N ARG A 815 27.95 -10.49 -37.54
CA ARG A 815 29.16 -11.24 -37.98
C ARG A 815 29.18 -11.52 -39.48
N SER A 816 28.08 -11.29 -40.20
CA SER A 816 27.98 -11.45 -41.65
C SER A 816 27.71 -10.10 -42.32
N ASN A 817 28.39 -9.82 -43.44
CA ASN A 817 28.23 -8.62 -44.28
C ASN A 817 26.84 -8.53 -44.97
N ALA A 818 25.79 -9.11 -44.39
CA ALA A 818 24.41 -8.92 -44.81
C ALA A 818 23.80 -7.79 -43.97
N SER A 819 23.27 -6.79 -44.67
CA SER A 819 22.70 -5.53 -44.19
C SER A 819 21.77 -5.65 -42.98
N GLY A 820 22.10 -4.93 -41.89
CA GLY A 820 21.16 -4.52 -40.85
C GLY A 820 21.75 -4.61 -39.44
N ASP A 821 22.15 -3.48 -38.86
CA ASP A 821 22.38 -3.36 -37.41
C ASP A 821 21.06 -3.67 -36.68
N SER A 822 21.03 -4.73 -35.86
CA SER A 822 19.83 -5.11 -35.10
C SER A 822 19.90 -4.57 -33.67
N LEU A 823 18.84 -3.91 -33.20
CA LEU A 823 18.74 -3.37 -31.85
C LEU A 823 18.34 -4.46 -30.85
N THR A 824 19.15 -4.64 -29.80
CA THR A 824 18.85 -5.51 -28.66
C THR A 824 18.40 -4.64 -27.48
N HIS A 825 17.21 -4.91 -26.94
CA HIS A 825 16.71 -4.27 -25.73
C HIS A 825 16.96 -5.17 -24.52
N VAL A 826 17.43 -4.58 -23.43
CA VAL A 826 17.76 -5.31 -22.20
C VAL A 826 17.20 -4.61 -20.96
N ALA A 827 16.85 -5.40 -19.94
CA ALA A 827 16.44 -4.90 -18.63
C ALA A 827 16.80 -5.91 -17.52
N VAL A 828 17.16 -5.42 -16.34
CA VAL A 828 17.38 -6.26 -15.16
C VAL A 828 16.05 -6.40 -14.42
N LEU A 829 15.60 -7.64 -14.21
CA LEU A 829 14.28 -7.93 -13.64
C LEU A 829 14.31 -8.18 -12.12
N GLY A 830 15.51 -8.27 -11.53
CA GLY A 830 15.68 -8.68 -10.14
C GLY A 830 15.52 -10.19 -9.94
N LEU A 831 15.07 -10.61 -8.76
CA LEU A 831 14.93 -12.03 -8.42
C LEU A 831 13.60 -12.62 -8.94
N LEU A 832 13.70 -13.56 -9.87
CA LEU A 832 12.57 -14.32 -10.40
C LEU A 832 11.94 -15.21 -9.33
N GLY A 833 10.63 -15.43 -9.45
CA GLY A 833 9.86 -16.24 -8.51
C GLY A 833 9.60 -15.55 -7.16
N LYS A 834 10.05 -14.30 -6.99
CA LYS A 834 9.76 -13.49 -5.81
C LYS A 834 8.73 -12.41 -6.14
N MET A 835 7.71 -12.24 -5.30
CA MET A 835 6.55 -11.35 -5.53
C MET A 835 6.95 -9.93 -5.92
N THR A 836 7.93 -9.36 -5.23
CA THR A 836 8.52 -8.04 -5.50
C THR A 836 10.01 -8.16 -5.82
N GLY A 837 10.37 -9.15 -6.65
CA GLY A 837 11.74 -9.50 -7.03
C GLY A 837 12.61 -8.33 -7.51
N ALA A 838 12.01 -7.32 -8.13
CA ALA A 838 12.69 -6.09 -8.56
C ALA A 838 13.39 -5.35 -7.40
N ALA A 839 12.79 -5.40 -6.19
CA ALA A 839 13.33 -4.74 -5.00
C ALA A 839 14.58 -5.42 -4.42
N ALA A 840 15.00 -6.58 -4.96
CA ALA A 840 16.29 -7.17 -4.62
C ALA A 840 17.48 -6.41 -5.23
N VAL A 841 17.25 -5.61 -6.28
CA VAL A 841 18.29 -4.84 -6.98
C VAL A 841 18.65 -3.60 -6.17
N VAL A 842 19.87 -3.56 -5.68
CA VAL A 842 20.45 -2.39 -5.01
C VAL A 842 20.95 -1.40 -6.05
N SER A 843 21.68 -1.91 -7.05
CA SER A 843 22.17 -1.13 -8.18
C SER A 843 22.34 -2.01 -9.43
N SER A 844 22.21 -1.39 -10.60
CA SER A 844 22.50 -2.06 -11.86
C SER A 844 22.97 -1.07 -12.92
N ASP A 845 24.11 -1.36 -13.55
CA ASP A 845 24.66 -0.59 -14.65
C ASP A 845 24.86 -1.47 -15.88
N ILE A 846 24.56 -0.91 -17.05
CA ILE A 846 24.64 -1.61 -18.34
C ILE A 846 25.38 -0.72 -19.32
N PHE A 847 26.51 -1.20 -19.85
CA PHE A 847 27.36 -0.43 -20.76
C PHE A 847 28.19 -1.34 -21.67
N VAL A 848 28.71 -0.78 -22.76
CA VAL A 848 29.60 -1.49 -23.69
C VAL A 848 31.05 -1.25 -23.26
N VAL A 849 31.80 -2.31 -23.03
CA VAL A 849 33.24 -2.24 -22.69
C VAL A 849 34.10 -2.11 -23.96
N GLU A 850 35.36 -1.70 -23.80
CA GLU A 850 36.29 -1.40 -24.92
C GLU A 850 36.42 -2.53 -25.97
N ASN A 851 36.30 -3.79 -25.54
CA ASN A 851 36.35 -4.95 -26.43
C ASN A 851 35.05 -5.20 -27.22
N GLY A 852 34.08 -4.29 -27.12
CA GLY A 852 32.80 -4.33 -27.83
C GLY A 852 31.73 -5.22 -27.19
N ARG A 853 31.99 -5.87 -26.06
CA ARG A 853 30.99 -6.68 -25.35
C ARG A 853 30.07 -5.78 -24.50
N LEU A 854 28.82 -6.20 -24.37
CA LEU A 854 27.90 -5.62 -23.39
C LEU A 854 28.24 -6.17 -22.00
N ARG A 855 28.31 -5.31 -21.00
CA ARG A 855 28.57 -5.67 -19.60
C ARG A 855 27.43 -5.17 -18.73
N PHE A 856 26.96 -6.05 -17.84
CA PHE A 856 26.04 -5.75 -16.75
C PHE A 856 26.83 -5.85 -15.46
N ASP A 857 26.81 -4.81 -14.66
CA ASP A 857 27.28 -4.82 -13.26
C ASP A 857 26.02 -4.71 -12.39
N ILE A 858 25.72 -5.74 -11.61
CA ILE A 858 24.48 -5.85 -10.84
C ILE A 858 24.83 -6.15 -9.38
N SER A 859 24.31 -5.35 -8.46
CA SER A 859 24.38 -5.61 -7.03
C SER A 859 23.01 -5.97 -6.46
N LEU A 860 22.97 -7.04 -5.67
CA LEU A 860 21.73 -7.57 -5.07
C LEU A 860 21.89 -7.70 -3.55
N LYS A 861 20.83 -7.37 -2.80
CA LYS A 861 20.82 -7.57 -1.34
C LYS A 861 20.56 -9.02 -0.89
N ALA A 862 20.16 -9.88 -1.82
CA ALA A 862 19.82 -11.28 -1.52
C ALA A 862 20.15 -12.24 -2.67
N LEU A 863 20.27 -13.52 -2.33
CA LEU A 863 20.50 -14.63 -3.24
C LEU A 863 19.18 -15.21 -3.75
N GLY A 864 19.17 -15.61 -5.01
CA GLY A 864 18.04 -16.25 -5.67
C GLY A 864 18.31 -16.39 -7.17
N THR A 865 17.26 -16.53 -7.96
CA THR A 865 17.37 -16.59 -9.42
C THR A 865 17.27 -15.19 -10.02
N LEU A 866 18.39 -14.61 -10.44
CA LEU A 866 18.41 -13.32 -11.14
C LEU A 866 17.84 -13.47 -12.56
N GLY A 867 16.91 -12.60 -12.92
CA GLY A 867 16.35 -12.50 -14.27
C GLY A 867 16.90 -11.29 -15.04
N ILE A 868 17.29 -11.50 -16.29
CA ILE A 868 17.66 -10.43 -17.22
C ILE A 868 16.88 -10.61 -18.51
N TYR A 869 16.12 -9.59 -18.90
CA TYR A 869 15.40 -9.55 -20.15
C TYR A 869 16.33 -9.20 -21.32
N PHE A 870 16.11 -9.86 -22.45
CA PHE A 870 16.76 -9.62 -23.72
C PHE A 870 15.74 -9.83 -24.85
N SER A 871 15.56 -8.83 -25.71
CA SER A 871 14.61 -8.93 -26.84
C SER A 871 14.98 -9.98 -27.89
N ASP A 872 16.26 -10.37 -27.97
CA ASP A 872 16.81 -11.29 -28.97
C ASP A 872 17.41 -12.58 -28.37
N LEU A 873 17.08 -12.90 -27.11
CA LEU A 873 17.69 -14.04 -26.39
C LEU A 873 17.49 -15.39 -27.09
N ARG A 874 16.40 -15.55 -27.83
CA ARG A 874 16.13 -16.76 -28.63
C ARG A 874 17.29 -17.09 -29.56
N ASP A 875 17.89 -16.06 -30.15
CA ASP A 875 18.93 -16.17 -31.18
C ASP A 875 20.35 -16.32 -30.60
N ARG A 876 20.49 -16.40 -29.27
CA ARG A 876 21.79 -16.44 -28.56
C ARG A 876 22.05 -17.80 -27.92
N GLU A 877 23.28 -18.28 -27.88
CA GLU A 877 23.64 -19.49 -27.16
C GLU A 877 24.33 -19.16 -25.83
N ILE A 878 23.87 -19.77 -24.73
CA ILE A 878 24.42 -19.50 -23.38
C ILE A 878 25.93 -19.78 -23.34
N ALA A 879 26.38 -20.88 -23.95
CA ALA A 879 27.78 -21.31 -23.90
C ALA A 879 28.75 -20.38 -24.64
N THR A 880 28.28 -19.67 -25.68
CA THR A 880 29.14 -18.87 -26.56
C THR A 880 28.97 -17.37 -26.35
N ASP A 881 27.76 -16.94 -26.02
CA ASP A 881 27.40 -15.52 -26.01
C ASP A 881 27.41 -14.90 -24.62
N PHE A 882 27.42 -15.70 -23.56
CA PHE A 882 27.34 -15.24 -22.19
C PHE A 882 28.53 -15.72 -21.34
N MET A 883 29.03 -14.83 -20.50
CA MET A 883 29.95 -15.17 -19.41
C MET A 883 29.47 -14.47 -18.14
N VAL A 884 29.08 -15.26 -17.15
CA VAL A 884 28.55 -14.76 -15.87
C VAL A 884 29.58 -15.00 -14.78
N LEU A 885 29.87 -13.96 -14.01
CA LEU A 885 30.78 -13.99 -12.87
C LEU A 885 30.05 -13.58 -11.60
N ILE A 886 30.37 -14.23 -10.48
CA ILE A 886 30.04 -13.76 -9.13
C ILE A 886 31.37 -13.47 -8.44
N LEU A 887 31.53 -12.25 -7.90
CA LEU A 887 32.80 -11.82 -7.25
C LEU A 887 34.03 -12.05 -8.15
N GLY A 888 33.87 -11.86 -9.46
CA GLY A 888 34.93 -12.06 -10.47
C GLY A 888 35.22 -13.52 -10.84
N LEU A 889 34.54 -14.50 -10.25
CA LEU A 889 34.71 -15.93 -10.53
C LEU A 889 33.59 -16.45 -11.46
N PRO A 890 33.92 -17.22 -12.51
CA PRO A 890 32.92 -17.76 -13.42
C PRO A 890 32.04 -18.80 -12.72
N ILE A 891 30.73 -18.68 -12.93
CA ILE A 891 29.76 -19.60 -12.32
C ILE A 891 29.57 -20.87 -13.17
N PRO A 892 29.10 -21.99 -12.58
CA PRO A 892 28.81 -23.21 -13.33
C PRO A 892 27.71 -22.98 -14.38
N GLN A 893 27.92 -23.40 -15.63
CA GLN A 893 26.94 -23.19 -16.71
C GLN A 893 25.54 -23.76 -16.39
N LYS A 894 25.46 -24.83 -15.58
CA LYS A 894 24.18 -25.45 -15.16
C LYS A 894 23.28 -24.51 -14.33
N THR A 895 23.82 -23.41 -13.78
CA THR A 895 23.05 -22.42 -13.01
C THR A 895 22.52 -21.30 -13.90
N VAL A 896 22.67 -21.39 -15.23
CA VAL A 896 22.20 -20.40 -16.20
C VAL A 896 21.33 -21.09 -17.26
N TRP A 897 20.11 -20.60 -17.45
CA TRP A 897 19.19 -21.12 -18.47
C TRP A 897 18.33 -20.00 -19.08
N LYS A 898 17.61 -20.32 -20.16
CA LYS A 898 16.58 -19.44 -20.73
C LYS A 898 15.22 -19.88 -20.19
N GLU A 899 14.42 -18.95 -19.69
CA GLU A 899 13.04 -19.25 -19.24
C GLU A 899 12.20 -19.76 -20.43
N SER A 900 11.34 -20.76 -20.19
CA SER A 900 10.69 -21.55 -21.25
C SER A 900 9.62 -20.79 -22.05
N ASP A 901 8.99 -19.76 -21.48
CA ASP A 901 7.97 -18.98 -22.19
C ASP A 901 8.62 -17.87 -23.04
N GLY A 902 8.60 -18.06 -24.36
CA GLY A 902 9.17 -17.11 -25.30
C GLY A 902 10.69 -16.92 -25.22
N ALA A 903 11.42 -17.57 -24.31
CA ALA A 903 12.89 -17.51 -24.21
C ALA A 903 13.48 -16.09 -24.36
N THR A 904 12.88 -15.11 -23.68
CA THR A 904 13.31 -13.70 -23.62
C THR A 904 13.98 -13.31 -22.30
N VAL A 905 13.95 -14.21 -21.30
CA VAL A 905 14.54 -13.99 -19.99
C VAL A 905 15.68 -14.99 -19.76
N LEU A 906 16.87 -14.46 -19.46
CA LEU A 906 18.02 -15.21 -18.98
C LEU A 906 17.91 -15.33 -17.47
N ALA A 907 17.81 -16.56 -16.98
CA ALA A 907 17.73 -16.88 -15.56
C ALA A 907 19.10 -17.36 -15.06
N ILE A 908 19.56 -16.79 -13.95
CA ILE A 908 20.86 -17.06 -13.32
C ILE A 908 20.62 -17.41 -11.84
N ASP A 909 20.73 -18.68 -11.47
CA ASP A 909 20.57 -19.14 -10.08
C ASP A 909 21.83 -18.84 -9.27
N LEU A 910 21.83 -17.67 -8.63
CA LEU A 910 22.92 -17.19 -7.80
C LEU A 910 23.01 -17.99 -6.50
N LEU A 911 21.89 -18.48 -5.97
CA LEU A 911 21.88 -19.25 -4.73
C LEU A 911 22.56 -20.62 -4.92
N ALA A 912 22.24 -21.31 -6.02
CA ALA A 912 22.90 -22.57 -6.36
C ALA A 912 24.38 -22.35 -6.68
N ALA A 913 24.72 -21.31 -7.46
CA ALA A 913 26.11 -20.98 -7.78
C ALA A 913 26.91 -20.67 -6.51
N TRP A 914 26.37 -19.86 -5.61
CA TRP A 914 27.01 -19.50 -4.32
C TRP A 914 27.32 -20.73 -3.47
N LYS A 915 26.37 -21.66 -3.36
CA LYS A 915 26.52 -22.92 -2.62
C LYS A 915 27.52 -23.87 -3.28
N ASP A 916 27.43 -24.08 -4.59
CA ASP A 916 28.29 -25.00 -5.34
C ASP A 916 29.75 -24.56 -5.32
N MET A 917 29.98 -23.25 -5.46
CA MET A 917 31.32 -22.65 -5.46
C MET A 917 31.86 -22.42 -4.04
N LYS A 918 31.04 -22.61 -3.00
CA LYS A 918 31.36 -22.34 -1.59
C LYS A 918 31.91 -20.92 -1.39
N LEU A 919 31.23 -19.95 -1.98
CA LEU A 919 31.62 -18.54 -1.89
C LEU A 919 31.39 -18.03 -0.46
N ASP A 920 32.26 -17.10 -0.06
CA ASP A 920 32.21 -16.40 1.21
C ASP A 920 31.99 -14.91 0.94
N SER A 921 31.11 -14.29 1.72
CA SER A 921 30.75 -12.88 1.57
C SER A 921 31.81 -11.94 2.12
N GLY A 922 32.70 -12.44 2.98
CA GLY A 922 33.65 -11.62 3.72
C GLY A 922 32.90 -10.53 4.49
N TRP A 923 33.18 -9.26 4.18
CA TRP A 923 32.52 -8.10 4.80
C TRP A 923 31.36 -7.53 3.97
N SER A 924 31.05 -8.10 2.79
CA SER A 924 29.96 -7.62 1.94
C SER A 924 28.61 -8.19 2.40
N ASN A 925 27.58 -7.35 2.40
CA ASN A 925 26.18 -7.77 2.58
C ASN A 925 25.44 -7.93 1.24
N GLU A 926 26.12 -7.63 0.13
CA GLU A 926 25.57 -7.68 -1.22
C GLU A 926 26.25 -8.75 -2.07
N VAL A 927 25.52 -9.25 -3.07
CA VAL A 927 26.03 -10.13 -4.13
C VAL A 927 26.33 -9.27 -5.34
N PHE A 928 27.60 -9.20 -5.74
CA PHE A 928 28.00 -8.55 -6.96
C PHE A 928 28.11 -9.56 -8.12
N VAL A 929 27.33 -9.32 -9.17
CA VAL A 929 27.23 -10.17 -10.36
C VAL A 929 27.65 -9.37 -11.60
N GLN A 930 28.49 -9.97 -12.42
CA GLN A 930 28.89 -9.42 -13.70
C GLN A 930 28.44 -10.32 -14.83
N VAL A 931 27.76 -9.77 -15.83
CA VAL A 931 27.35 -10.52 -17.03
C VAL A 931 27.98 -9.88 -18.25
N PHE A 932 28.77 -10.64 -18.99
CA PHE A 932 29.32 -10.23 -20.28
C PHE A 932 28.54 -10.91 -21.39
N VAL A 933 28.13 -10.11 -22.38
CA VAL A 933 27.36 -10.57 -23.53
C VAL A 933 28.04 -10.13 -24.83
N SER A 934 28.18 -11.06 -25.78
CA SER A 934 28.68 -10.73 -27.12
C SER A 934 27.67 -9.86 -27.88
N LEU A 935 28.12 -8.71 -28.40
CA LEU A 935 27.36 -7.84 -29.32
C LEU A 935 27.74 -8.07 -30.78
#